data_AF-A0A9E1XTY0-F1
#
_entry.id   AF-A0A9E1XTY0-F1
#
_cell.length_a   1.000
_cell.length_b   1.000
_cell.length_c   1.000
_cell.angle_alpha   90.00
_cell.angle_beta   90.00
_cell.angle_gamma   90.00
#
_symmetry.space_group_name_H-M   'P 1'
#
loop_
_entity.id
_entity.type
_entity.pdbx_description
1 polymer ?
#
loop_
_entity_poly.entity_id
_entity_poly.type
_entity_poly.pdbx_seq_one_letter_code
_entity_poly.pdbx_strand_id
1 'polypeptide(L)'
;MQQDPTRSLAILASTLALTMATLHAKPVISIQQPGIALTAEAWNDIQIQASTDGRNQTLLTFTGFHLLWRPRLNTTRGVVQQITTEEGQPGVEVTYQTSGKEGAPSPQVVGRFVLHPRSVDVHYTISGVPAEPKPKLGGCMFGRTFAPGTKRVETAKLGRWQRPAHGGIPYEVKDGKLVRYRVGNQSFWLAFGTDNGVNLSWKGSTQHHTGIRKVGEGRYEAAFAVVVAPETYPAPMVAAQWLHRPFALSLSTPKLNNCWTEPGKSLVLDAMLVNTSTEIRTLAVTHCVRGFDGAIVSEDTQAVALKPGQRHDRRVSFRPTRDRGIYFAEVSATDPATGQEEFARTNLTFLPPHEFRSTPADSIFGLAAYWPIPTEEDAQKLMDRMGVRWLRTGKTQLQHAGRIANHHSNIRWGKGWTDAERDEWIKKELTKCVENGNPYWEFANEINMSTAGIAMEGHGIGKALLADKYVAWLRAIRRVQQETGMTQVKLLSFGIAGMDEVFVRKIHELGAWNLLAGLALHPGRGNFTPDYPVTNPYQSWEQKPGDNFWNYYGAVRTAQSLIREQGSIPLWLTEIYTPTVPNSFWEDTPRNAAENVVLTYALAKAEGVKCAMYYQLFDSVWYDRLGVNPKDREYFFGLVQRDLSFKPPLLAYCAIAEALDQASFTGWVKFPNAATRGLLFATPRGPLAILWNRADGYVLTKKAKPFATPEPWVDTWQTKTPTPLPASGKTVTVINCIGQRTAVPAKDGSVTLTLDGAPTMVYGLDPQKLTNAAGQVGF
;
A
#
# COMPACT_ATOMS: atom_id res chain seq x y z
N MET A 1 -71.40 89.68 -0.96
CA MET A 1 -72.17 88.53 -0.42
C MET A 1 -71.18 87.39 -0.29
N GLN A 2 -70.60 87.13 0.90
CA GLN A 2 -71.19 86.30 1.99
C GLN A 2 -71.59 84.91 1.48
N GLN A 3 -71.18 83.76 2.03
CA GLN A 3 -70.44 83.44 3.27
C GLN A 3 -69.92 81.97 3.19
N ASP A 4 -68.82 81.72 3.90
CA ASP A 4 -68.08 80.47 4.23
C ASP A 4 -68.83 79.64 5.35
N PRO A 5 -68.34 78.54 6.02
CA PRO A 5 -67.20 77.61 5.82
C PRO A 5 -67.35 76.09 6.22
N THR A 6 -66.22 75.34 6.02
CA THR A 6 -65.62 74.20 6.81
C THR A 6 -66.07 72.73 6.60
N ARG A 7 -65.23 71.66 6.57
CA ARG A 7 -63.87 71.37 7.09
C ARG A 7 -63.11 70.28 6.26
N SER A 8 -61.82 70.53 6.01
CA SER A 8 -60.58 69.70 5.97
C SER A 8 -60.67 68.15 5.87
N LEU A 9 -59.92 67.41 5.02
CA LEU A 9 -58.45 67.38 4.87
C LEU A 9 -57.98 66.91 3.47
N ALA A 10 -57.01 67.65 2.96
CA ALA A 10 -56.09 67.55 1.82
C ALA A 10 -55.86 66.22 1.04
N ILE A 11 -56.05 66.34 -0.28
CA ILE A 11 -55.32 65.64 -1.35
C ILE A 11 -54.16 66.55 -1.78
N LEU A 12 -52.95 65.99 -1.92
CA LEU A 12 -51.96 66.50 -2.88
C LEU A 12 -51.05 65.36 -3.32
N ALA A 13 -51.47 64.71 -4.40
CA ALA A 13 -50.55 64.05 -5.32
C ALA A 13 -49.88 65.13 -6.18
N SER A 14 -48.61 64.89 -6.52
CA SER A 14 -47.82 65.41 -7.66
C SER A 14 -46.49 66.03 -7.21
N THR A 15 -45.46 65.18 -7.07
CA THR A 15 -44.05 65.34 -7.50
C THR A 15 -43.15 64.48 -6.64
N LEU A 16 -43.03 63.19 -6.97
CA LEU A 16 -41.80 62.39 -6.72
C LEU A 16 -41.84 61.11 -7.56
N ALA A 17 -42.03 61.26 -8.86
CA ALA A 17 -41.83 60.21 -9.85
C ALA A 17 -40.67 60.63 -10.74
N LEU A 18 -39.44 60.59 -10.20
CA LEU A 18 -38.18 60.42 -10.94
C LEU A 18 -36.98 60.39 -9.96
N THR A 19 -36.95 59.42 -9.06
CA THR A 19 -35.67 58.87 -8.60
C THR A 19 -35.68 57.42 -9.05
N MET A 20 -35.12 57.21 -10.25
CA MET A 20 -34.67 55.89 -10.65
C MET A 20 -33.81 55.35 -9.51
N ALA A 21 -34.34 54.38 -8.78
CA ALA A 21 -33.52 53.38 -8.15
C ALA A 21 -32.82 52.65 -9.30
N THR A 22 -31.68 53.17 -9.73
CA THR A 22 -30.64 52.35 -10.36
C THR A 22 -30.35 51.25 -9.35
N LEU A 23 -30.99 50.08 -9.54
CA LEU A 23 -30.50 48.82 -9.02
C LEU A 23 -29.04 48.77 -9.44
N HIS A 24 -28.13 49.11 -8.54
CA HIS A 24 -26.71 48.88 -8.74
C HIS A 24 -26.55 47.36 -8.73
N ALA A 25 -26.60 46.74 -9.92
CA ALA A 25 -26.06 45.42 -10.11
C ALA A 25 -24.64 45.46 -9.55
N LYS A 26 -24.37 44.65 -8.52
CA LYS A 26 -23.00 44.53 -8.00
C LYS A 26 -22.09 44.20 -9.18
N PRO A 27 -20.97 44.91 -9.36
CA PRO A 27 -20.11 44.68 -10.51
C PRO A 27 -19.62 43.23 -10.49
N VAL A 28 -19.79 42.53 -11.62
CA VAL A 28 -19.14 41.25 -11.88
C VAL A 28 -17.64 41.47 -11.80
N ILE A 29 -16.95 40.75 -10.91
CA ILE A 29 -15.50 40.81 -10.83
C ILE A 29 -14.95 39.81 -11.83
N SER A 30 -14.14 40.26 -12.79
CA SER A 30 -13.45 39.38 -13.72
C SER A 30 -11.98 39.75 -13.77
N ILE A 31 -11.12 38.79 -13.44
CA ILE A 31 -9.67 38.94 -13.44
C ILE A 31 -9.04 37.80 -14.26
N GLN A 32 -7.92 38.08 -14.92
CA GLN A 32 -7.31 37.16 -15.88
C GLN A 32 -5.80 37.06 -15.69
N GLN A 33 -5.29 35.86 -15.91
CA GLN A 33 -3.87 35.52 -15.96
C GLN A 33 -3.62 34.63 -17.20
N PRO A 34 -2.36 34.39 -17.62
CA PRO A 34 -2.08 33.51 -18.74
C PRO A 34 -2.77 32.14 -18.63
N GLY A 35 -3.61 31.82 -19.62
CA GLY A 35 -4.31 30.54 -19.75
C GLY A 35 -5.54 30.34 -18.84
N ILE A 36 -5.90 31.31 -17.99
CA ILE A 36 -6.98 31.15 -17.00
C ILE A 36 -7.64 32.48 -16.64
N ALA A 37 -8.94 32.46 -16.40
CA ALA A 37 -9.68 33.60 -15.86
C ALA A 37 -10.53 33.17 -14.65
N LEU A 38 -10.74 34.10 -13.72
CA LEU A 38 -11.60 33.96 -12.56
C LEU A 38 -12.68 35.04 -12.63
N THR A 39 -13.94 34.61 -12.67
CA THR A 39 -15.10 35.50 -12.72
C THR A 39 -16.02 35.23 -11.54
N ALA A 40 -16.42 36.26 -10.80
CA ALA A 40 -17.36 36.17 -9.70
C ALA A 40 -18.62 36.98 -10.02
N GLU A 41 -19.71 36.27 -10.35
CA GLU A 41 -21.03 36.87 -10.60
C GLU A 41 -21.84 37.02 -9.30
N ALA A 42 -21.66 36.08 -8.37
CA ALA A 42 -22.30 36.07 -7.07
C ALA A 42 -21.46 35.27 -6.05
N TRP A 43 -21.84 35.31 -4.77
CA TRP A 43 -21.14 34.58 -3.69
C TRP A 43 -21.12 33.05 -3.88
N ASN A 44 -22.09 32.52 -4.62
CA ASN A 44 -22.25 31.12 -5.00
C ASN A 44 -21.98 30.87 -6.50
N ASP A 45 -21.37 31.84 -7.19
CA ASP A 45 -21.03 31.75 -8.61
C ASP A 45 -19.62 32.31 -8.86
N ILE A 46 -18.62 31.56 -8.38
CA ILE A 46 -17.21 31.84 -8.60
C ILE A 46 -16.69 30.89 -9.67
N GLN A 47 -16.56 31.38 -10.90
CA GLN A 47 -16.25 30.61 -12.10
C GLN A 47 -14.75 30.60 -12.39
N ILE A 48 -14.20 29.41 -12.58
CA ILE A 48 -12.88 29.20 -13.16
C ILE A 48 -13.05 28.87 -14.63
N GLN A 49 -12.37 29.64 -15.48
CA GLN A 49 -12.49 29.58 -16.92
C GLN A 49 -11.12 29.29 -17.55
N ALA A 50 -11.07 28.38 -18.51
CA ALA A 50 -9.92 28.29 -19.41
C ALA A 50 -9.96 29.53 -20.32
N SER A 51 -8.84 30.21 -20.46
CA SER A 51 -8.73 31.36 -21.35
C SER A 51 -7.78 31.04 -22.50
N THR A 52 -8.30 31.07 -23.73
CA THR A 52 -7.53 30.80 -24.97
C THR A 52 -7.89 31.87 -25.98
N ASP A 53 -6.90 32.62 -26.47
CA ASP A 53 -7.06 33.68 -27.48
C ASP A 53 -8.18 34.68 -27.16
N GLY A 54 -8.30 35.05 -25.86
CA GLY A 54 -9.31 35.99 -25.37
C GLY A 54 -10.73 35.42 -25.24
N ARG A 55 -10.94 34.12 -25.53
CA ARG A 55 -12.21 33.42 -25.27
C ARG A 55 -12.12 32.65 -23.97
N ASN A 56 -13.10 32.89 -23.09
CA ASN A 56 -13.21 32.21 -21.81
C ASN A 56 -14.25 31.09 -21.89
N GLN A 57 -13.87 29.88 -21.48
CA GLN A 57 -14.76 28.74 -21.32
C GLN A 57 -14.82 28.37 -19.84
N THR A 58 -16.00 28.49 -19.22
CA THR A 58 -16.21 28.02 -17.84
C THR A 58 -15.96 26.52 -17.74
N LEU A 59 -15.17 26.14 -16.74
CA LEU A 59 -14.80 24.74 -16.44
C LEU A 59 -15.51 24.25 -15.18
N LEU A 60 -15.51 25.11 -14.15
CA LEU A 60 -15.94 24.81 -12.78
C LEU A 60 -16.47 26.09 -12.16
N THR A 61 -17.58 26.00 -11.43
CA THR A 61 -18.12 27.08 -10.60
C THR A 61 -18.14 26.62 -9.14
N PHE A 62 -17.65 27.44 -8.20
CA PHE A 62 -17.80 27.19 -6.76
C PHE A 62 -19.08 27.80 -6.22
N THR A 63 -19.80 27.03 -5.41
CA THR A 63 -21.14 27.38 -4.93
C THR A 63 -21.25 27.58 -3.42
N GLY A 64 -20.14 27.46 -2.68
CA GLY A 64 -20.08 27.72 -1.24
C GLY A 64 -19.28 26.68 -0.46
N PHE A 65 -19.54 26.60 0.84
CA PHE A 65 -18.82 25.73 1.78
C PHE A 65 -19.77 25.13 2.82
N HIS A 66 -19.49 23.91 3.27
CA HIS A 66 -20.37 23.16 4.17
C HIS A 66 -19.59 22.35 5.19
N LEU A 67 -20.14 22.26 6.41
CA LEU A 67 -19.78 21.26 7.41
C LEU A 67 -20.97 20.33 7.65
N LEU A 68 -20.83 19.06 7.25
CA LEU A 68 -21.92 18.08 7.33
C LEU A 68 -22.17 17.55 8.75
N TRP A 69 -21.20 17.72 9.65
CA TRP A 69 -21.19 17.03 10.95
C TRP A 69 -21.33 17.98 12.14
N ARG A 70 -20.23 18.46 12.74
CA ARG A 70 -20.34 19.28 13.96
C ARG A 70 -19.27 20.38 14.04
N PRO A 71 -19.67 21.67 14.16
CA PRO A 71 -21.04 22.17 13.97
C PRO A 71 -21.55 21.87 12.55
N ARG A 72 -22.86 21.74 12.38
CA ARG A 72 -23.46 21.72 11.04
C ARG A 72 -23.57 23.15 10.55
N LEU A 73 -23.14 23.38 9.32
CA LEU A 73 -23.07 24.70 8.72
C LEU A 73 -23.32 24.58 7.21
N ASN A 74 -24.12 25.50 6.68
CA ASN A 74 -24.22 25.75 5.25
C ASN A 74 -24.05 27.25 4.98
N THR A 75 -23.32 27.61 3.94
CA THR A 75 -23.29 28.99 3.44
C THR A 75 -24.61 29.31 2.73
N THR A 76 -25.26 30.42 3.12
CA THR A 76 -26.58 30.82 2.61
C THR A 76 -26.55 32.15 1.85
N ARG A 77 -25.58 33.02 2.15
CA ARG A 77 -25.31 34.29 1.46
C ARG A 77 -23.81 34.59 1.54
N GLY A 78 -23.36 35.62 0.84
CA GLY A 78 -22.00 36.13 1.01
C GLY A 78 -21.78 37.50 0.38
N VAL A 79 -20.71 38.16 0.80
CA VAL A 79 -20.21 39.40 0.19
C VAL A 79 -18.96 39.07 -0.59
N VAL A 80 -18.96 39.39 -1.88
CA VAL A 80 -17.84 39.19 -2.80
C VAL A 80 -17.06 40.49 -2.91
N GLN A 81 -15.73 40.40 -2.84
CA GLN A 81 -14.83 41.53 -3.08
C GLN A 81 -13.61 41.07 -3.87
N GLN A 82 -13.09 41.95 -4.72
CA GLN A 82 -11.79 41.75 -5.36
C GLN A 82 -10.70 42.06 -4.33
N ILE A 83 -9.68 41.22 -4.28
CA ILE A 83 -8.53 41.38 -3.38
C ILE A 83 -7.24 41.34 -4.19
N THR A 84 -6.17 41.87 -3.58
CA THR A 84 -4.79 41.63 -4.00
C THR A 84 -4.05 41.07 -2.79
N THR A 85 -3.33 39.95 -2.95
CA THR A 85 -2.55 39.37 -1.86
C THR A 85 -1.36 40.26 -1.49
N GLU A 86 -0.74 40.01 -0.34
CA GLU A 86 0.51 40.69 0.05
C GLU A 86 1.63 40.51 -1.00
N GLU A 87 1.60 39.39 -1.72
CA GLU A 87 2.52 39.05 -2.82
C GLU A 87 2.11 39.66 -4.17
N GLY A 88 1.07 40.50 -4.21
CA GLY A 88 0.61 41.19 -5.42
C GLY A 88 -0.28 40.35 -6.35
N GLN A 89 -0.73 39.16 -5.92
CA GLN A 89 -1.59 38.31 -6.76
C GLN A 89 -3.05 38.76 -6.69
N PRO A 90 -3.74 38.91 -7.84
CA PRO A 90 -5.15 39.27 -7.84
C PRO A 90 -6.01 38.09 -7.40
N GLY A 91 -7.13 38.36 -6.75
CA GLY A 91 -8.04 37.32 -6.30
C GLY A 91 -9.44 37.82 -5.98
N VAL A 92 -10.29 36.87 -5.56
CA VAL A 92 -11.64 37.13 -5.06
C VAL A 92 -11.75 36.60 -3.64
N GLU A 93 -12.32 37.39 -2.74
CA GLU A 93 -12.71 36.94 -1.40
C GLU A 93 -14.24 36.94 -1.27
N VAL A 94 -14.76 35.89 -0.66
CA VAL A 94 -16.17 35.76 -0.29
C VAL A 94 -16.25 35.59 1.23
N THR A 95 -16.81 36.60 1.91
CA THR A 95 -17.21 36.47 3.31
C THR A 95 -18.62 35.89 3.36
N TYR A 96 -18.74 34.62 3.75
CA TYR A 96 -20.01 33.92 3.76
C TYR A 96 -20.81 34.15 5.04
N GLN A 97 -22.12 34.31 4.88
CA GLN A 97 -23.09 34.15 5.95
C GLN A 97 -23.55 32.70 6.01
N THR A 98 -23.75 32.21 7.23
CA THR A 98 -23.91 30.79 7.50
C THR A 98 -25.18 30.54 8.28
N SER A 99 -25.92 29.49 7.95
CA SER A 99 -27.00 28.98 8.80
C SER A 99 -26.49 27.87 9.71
N GLY A 100 -26.61 28.08 11.02
CA GLY A 100 -26.44 27.06 12.06
C GLY A 100 -27.79 26.57 12.60
N LYS A 101 -27.79 25.60 13.53
CA LYS A 101 -28.96 25.28 14.34
C LYS A 101 -29.31 26.50 15.22
N GLU A 102 -30.60 26.81 15.40
CA GLU A 102 -31.06 27.92 16.25
C GLU A 102 -30.40 27.88 17.64
N GLY A 103 -29.88 29.03 18.10
CA GLY A 103 -29.36 29.23 19.46
C GLY A 103 -27.84 29.13 19.66
N ALA A 104 -27.03 28.87 18.63
CA ALA A 104 -25.56 28.86 18.75
C ALA A 104 -24.88 29.87 17.80
N PRO A 105 -23.82 30.59 18.24
CA PRO A 105 -23.04 31.44 17.35
C PRO A 105 -22.47 30.59 16.20
N SER A 106 -22.79 30.99 14.96
CA SER A 106 -22.35 30.26 13.78
C SER A 106 -20.92 30.68 13.42
N PRO A 107 -20.01 29.72 13.15
CA PRO A 107 -18.66 30.04 12.73
C PRO A 107 -18.65 30.91 11.46
N GLN A 108 -17.79 31.91 11.43
CA GLN A 108 -17.58 32.71 10.23
C GLN A 108 -16.78 31.89 9.20
N VAL A 109 -17.18 31.94 7.93
CA VAL A 109 -16.46 31.29 6.83
C VAL A 109 -16.04 32.35 5.82
N VAL A 110 -14.77 32.37 5.47
CA VAL A 110 -14.21 33.22 4.42
C VAL A 110 -13.54 32.34 3.37
N GLY A 111 -13.96 32.45 2.11
CA GLY A 111 -13.32 31.79 0.97
C GLY A 111 -12.48 32.77 0.18
N ARG A 112 -11.22 32.45 -0.09
CA ARG A 112 -10.31 33.22 -0.95
C ARG A 112 -9.93 32.38 -2.17
N PHE A 113 -9.99 33.01 -3.32
CA PHE A 113 -9.69 32.43 -4.63
C PHE A 113 -8.59 33.30 -5.27
N VAL A 114 -7.34 32.86 -5.15
CA VAL A 114 -6.16 33.63 -5.59
C VAL A 114 -5.75 33.14 -6.98
N LEU A 115 -5.65 34.05 -7.94
CA LEU A 115 -5.41 33.73 -9.35
C LEU A 115 -3.91 33.82 -9.67
N HIS A 116 -3.37 32.72 -10.19
CA HIS A 116 -2.01 32.62 -10.72
C HIS A 116 -2.06 32.26 -12.22
N PRO A 117 -0.95 32.39 -12.96
CA PRO A 117 -0.85 31.80 -14.29
C PRO A 117 -1.23 30.31 -14.26
N ARG A 118 -2.30 29.95 -14.97
CA ARG A 118 -2.85 28.59 -15.10
C ARG A 118 -3.36 27.91 -13.81
N SER A 119 -3.48 28.60 -12.68
CA SER A 119 -4.08 28.01 -11.48
C SER A 119 -4.85 29.00 -10.63
N VAL A 120 -5.80 28.48 -9.84
CA VAL A 120 -6.47 29.23 -8.77
C VAL A 120 -6.29 28.50 -7.46
N ASP A 121 -5.68 29.17 -6.49
CA ASP A 121 -5.56 28.67 -5.12
C ASP A 121 -6.83 29.01 -4.34
N VAL A 122 -7.42 28.00 -3.69
CA VAL A 122 -8.69 28.09 -2.97
C VAL A 122 -8.44 27.84 -1.49
N HIS A 123 -8.72 28.86 -0.68
CA HIS A 123 -8.52 28.84 0.77
C HIS A 123 -9.82 29.16 1.49
N TYR A 124 -10.28 28.26 2.35
CA TYR A 124 -11.37 28.52 3.28
C TYR A 124 -10.81 28.69 4.69
N THR A 125 -11.11 29.81 5.33
CA THR A 125 -10.86 30.03 6.77
C THR A 125 -12.19 29.94 7.51
N ILE A 126 -12.22 29.14 8.57
CA ILE A 126 -13.37 29.06 9.49
C ILE A 126 -12.93 29.52 10.87
N SER A 127 -13.61 30.53 11.41
CA SER A 127 -13.29 31.17 12.69
C SER A 127 -14.48 31.11 13.64
N GLY A 128 -14.21 31.08 14.95
CA GLY A 128 -15.25 31.02 15.97
C GLY A 128 -15.92 29.64 16.10
N VAL A 129 -15.21 28.56 15.76
CA VAL A 129 -15.72 27.20 15.98
C VAL A 129 -15.71 26.88 17.48
N PRO A 130 -16.86 26.53 18.10
CA PRO A 130 -16.92 26.20 19.52
C PRO A 130 -16.05 25.00 19.88
N ALA A 131 -15.40 25.06 21.05
CA ALA A 131 -14.62 23.95 21.59
C ALA A 131 -15.53 22.80 22.05
N GLU A 132 -16.67 23.11 22.64
CA GLU A 132 -17.65 22.15 23.13
C GLU A 132 -19.01 22.26 22.42
N PRO A 133 -19.66 21.12 22.11
CA PRO A 133 -19.14 19.77 22.25
C PRO A 133 -18.08 19.48 21.17
N LYS A 134 -16.98 18.76 21.50
CA LYS A 134 -15.82 18.51 20.60
C LYS A 134 -16.15 18.50 19.10
N PRO A 135 -15.59 19.41 18.29
CA PRO A 135 -15.95 19.56 16.88
C PRO A 135 -15.57 18.31 16.06
N LYS A 136 -16.40 17.98 15.07
CA LYS A 136 -16.21 16.89 14.11
C LYS A 136 -16.21 17.49 12.71
N LEU A 137 -15.04 17.96 12.27
CA LEU A 137 -14.92 18.74 11.03
C LEU A 137 -14.54 17.91 9.81
N GLY A 138 -14.37 16.59 9.94
CA GLY A 138 -14.03 15.73 8.79
C GLY A 138 -15.10 15.68 7.70
N GLY A 139 -16.32 16.16 7.95
CA GLY A 139 -17.38 16.33 6.95
C GLY A 139 -17.30 17.67 6.22
N CYS A 140 -16.08 18.18 6.00
CA CYS A 140 -15.81 19.46 5.34
C CYS A 140 -15.95 19.32 3.82
N MET A 141 -16.84 20.11 3.22
CA MET A 141 -17.15 20.05 1.79
C MET A 141 -17.12 21.45 1.18
N PHE A 142 -16.56 21.58 -0.03
CA PHE A 142 -16.80 22.75 -0.88
C PHE A 142 -17.88 22.42 -1.92
N GLY A 143 -18.74 23.41 -2.18
CA GLY A 143 -19.77 23.34 -3.20
C GLY A 143 -19.20 23.63 -4.58
N ARG A 144 -19.67 22.90 -5.59
CA ARG A 144 -19.27 23.10 -6.98
C ARG A 144 -20.34 22.69 -7.98
N THR A 145 -20.29 23.26 -9.17
CA THR A 145 -20.97 22.77 -10.38
C THR A 145 -19.97 22.71 -11.53
N PHE A 146 -20.12 21.72 -12.39
CA PHE A 146 -19.26 21.57 -13.56
C PHE A 146 -19.93 22.12 -14.80
N ALA A 147 -19.12 22.56 -15.75
CA ALA A 147 -19.61 22.87 -17.09
C ALA A 147 -20.29 21.63 -17.72
N PRO A 148 -21.33 21.82 -18.57
CA PRO A 148 -21.97 20.73 -19.28
C PRO A 148 -20.97 19.84 -20.04
N GLY A 149 -21.17 18.52 -20.00
CA GLY A 149 -20.30 17.55 -20.68
C GLY A 149 -18.97 17.25 -19.97
N THR A 150 -18.74 17.77 -18.77
CA THR A 150 -17.52 17.48 -17.99
C THR A 150 -17.39 15.99 -17.68
N LYS A 151 -16.24 15.41 -17.98
CA LYS A 151 -15.90 14.01 -17.67
C LYS A 151 -14.75 13.96 -16.66
N ARG A 152 -14.91 13.16 -15.60
CA ARG A 152 -13.78 12.79 -14.74
C ARG A 152 -12.92 11.77 -15.49
N VAL A 153 -11.61 11.99 -15.52
CA VAL A 153 -10.68 11.16 -16.30
C VAL A 153 -9.88 10.25 -15.37
N GLU A 154 -9.08 10.82 -14.49
CA GLU A 154 -8.13 10.06 -13.67
C GLU A 154 -7.99 10.65 -12.27
N THR A 155 -7.34 9.88 -11.40
CA THR A 155 -6.93 10.32 -10.07
C THR A 155 -5.50 9.88 -9.86
N ALA A 156 -4.61 10.85 -9.65
CA ALA A 156 -3.21 10.60 -9.40
C ALA A 156 -2.91 10.83 -7.92
N LYS A 157 -2.35 9.80 -7.26
CA LYS A 157 -1.75 9.91 -5.94
C LYS A 157 -0.25 10.00 -6.16
N LEU A 158 0.28 11.21 -6.06
CA LEU A 158 1.65 11.47 -6.47
C LEU A 158 2.60 11.23 -5.32
N GLY A 159 3.68 10.52 -5.63
CA GLY A 159 4.87 10.45 -4.79
C GLY A 159 6.05 11.03 -5.55
N ARG A 160 6.94 11.69 -4.80
CA ARG A 160 8.21 12.21 -5.30
C ARG A 160 9.34 11.43 -4.64
N TRP A 161 10.30 10.97 -5.43
CA TRP A 161 11.47 10.28 -4.91
C TRP A 161 12.36 11.26 -4.14
N GLN A 162 12.89 10.79 -3.00
CA GLN A 162 13.79 11.56 -2.17
C GLN A 162 14.99 10.69 -1.79
N ARG A 163 16.19 11.27 -1.90
CA ARG A 163 17.40 10.68 -1.32
C ARG A 163 17.44 10.98 0.18
N PRO A 164 17.63 9.98 1.06
CA PRO A 164 17.78 10.22 2.50
C PRO A 164 19.09 10.95 2.81
N ALA A 165 19.04 11.94 3.71
CA ALA A 165 20.20 12.79 4.05
C ALA A 165 21.39 12.02 4.66
N HIS A 166 21.14 10.86 5.25
CA HIS A 166 22.15 10.02 5.92
C HIS A 166 22.52 8.78 5.10
N GLY A 167 22.20 8.76 3.80
CA GLY A 167 22.34 7.59 2.95
C GLY A 167 21.26 6.53 3.20
N GLY A 168 21.38 5.42 2.48
CA GLY A 168 20.38 4.35 2.43
C GLY A 168 19.49 4.43 1.17
N ILE A 169 18.46 3.59 1.10
CA ILE A 169 17.62 3.53 -0.10
C ILE A 169 16.71 4.76 -0.22
N PRO A 170 16.62 5.37 -1.41
CA PRO A 170 15.58 6.33 -1.74
C PRO A 170 14.18 5.78 -1.53
N TYR A 171 13.26 6.68 -1.23
CA TYR A 171 11.85 6.36 -1.03
C TYR A 171 10.99 7.53 -1.50
N GLU A 172 9.70 7.28 -1.63
CA GLU A 172 8.77 8.29 -2.08
C GLU A 172 8.10 8.99 -0.90
N VAL A 173 8.06 10.31 -0.97
CA VAL A 173 7.25 11.16 -0.11
C VAL A 173 5.99 11.58 -0.84
N LYS A 174 4.90 11.82 -0.10
CA LYS A 174 3.67 12.38 -0.67
C LYS A 174 4.02 13.68 -1.41
N ASP A 175 3.54 13.81 -2.63
CA ASP A 175 3.69 15.03 -3.44
C ASP A 175 2.35 15.76 -3.64
N GLY A 176 1.25 15.03 -3.51
CA GLY A 176 -0.10 15.58 -3.56
C GLY A 176 -1.10 14.58 -4.13
N LYS A 177 -2.35 15.01 -4.21
CA LYS A 177 -3.42 14.26 -4.89
C LYS A 177 -4.03 15.14 -5.97
N LEU A 178 -4.08 14.63 -7.19
CA LEU A 178 -4.70 15.33 -8.31
C LEU A 178 -5.92 14.56 -8.82
N VAL A 179 -7.02 15.27 -9.06
CA VAL A 179 -8.23 14.70 -9.70
C VAL A 179 -8.49 15.43 -11.00
N ARG A 180 -8.44 14.70 -12.12
CA ARG A 180 -8.57 15.27 -13.45
C ARG A 180 -10.00 15.32 -13.95
N TYR A 181 -10.32 16.43 -14.60
CA TYR A 181 -11.56 16.65 -15.33
C TYR A 181 -11.27 17.16 -16.74
N ARG A 182 -12.15 16.84 -17.67
CA ARG A 182 -12.10 17.28 -19.07
C ARG A 182 -13.42 17.91 -19.49
N VAL A 183 -13.34 19.04 -20.18
CA VAL A 183 -14.48 19.80 -20.72
C VAL A 183 -14.16 20.17 -22.17
N GLY A 184 -14.80 19.51 -23.14
CA GLY A 184 -14.39 19.64 -24.54
C GLY A 184 -12.91 19.27 -24.71
N ASN A 185 -12.12 20.21 -25.25
CA ASN A 185 -10.66 20.07 -25.45
C ASN A 185 -9.82 20.63 -24.28
N GLN A 186 -10.46 21.14 -23.23
CA GLN A 186 -9.79 21.69 -22.05
C GLN A 186 -9.72 20.64 -20.94
N SER A 187 -8.65 20.70 -20.13
CA SER A 187 -8.52 19.87 -18.94
C SER A 187 -8.11 20.70 -17.73
N PHE A 188 -8.69 20.34 -16.57
CA PHE A 188 -8.33 20.93 -15.30
C PHE A 188 -8.23 19.89 -14.21
N TRP A 189 -7.54 20.25 -13.13
CA TRP A 189 -7.23 19.38 -12.03
C TRP A 189 -7.61 20.04 -10.71
N LEU A 190 -8.27 19.29 -9.85
CA LEU A 190 -8.30 19.63 -8.43
C LEU A 190 -7.03 19.10 -7.79
N ALA A 191 -6.21 19.98 -7.24
CA ALA A 191 -4.91 19.67 -6.66
C ALA A 191 -4.94 19.86 -5.15
N PHE A 192 -4.67 18.80 -4.40
CA PHE A 192 -4.67 18.80 -2.94
C PHE A 192 -3.25 18.56 -2.42
N GLY A 193 -2.76 19.47 -1.58
CA GLY A 193 -1.43 19.39 -0.97
C GLY A 193 -1.27 18.20 -0.04
N THR A 194 -0.02 17.91 0.34
CA THR A 194 0.35 16.77 1.21
C THR A 194 -0.34 16.81 2.56
N ASP A 195 -0.55 18.02 3.09
CA ASP A 195 -1.17 18.26 4.39
C ASP A 195 -2.70 18.28 4.32
N ASN A 196 -3.27 18.24 3.11
CA ASN A 196 -4.70 18.15 2.90
C ASN A 196 -5.15 16.68 3.04
N GLY A 197 -5.83 16.38 4.15
CA GLY A 197 -6.44 15.08 4.44
C GLY A 197 -7.63 14.70 3.57
N VAL A 198 -7.67 15.09 2.29
CA VAL A 198 -8.81 14.85 1.41
C VAL A 198 -9.13 13.36 1.28
N ASN A 199 -10.39 13.01 1.56
CA ASN A 199 -11.00 11.76 1.16
C ASN A 199 -11.65 11.93 -0.23
N LEU A 200 -10.98 11.41 -1.27
CA LEU A 200 -11.45 11.54 -2.66
C LEU A 200 -12.74 10.77 -2.95
N SER A 201 -13.17 9.87 -2.05
CA SER A 201 -14.42 9.14 -2.18
C SER A 201 -15.61 9.89 -1.59
N TRP A 202 -15.37 10.90 -0.74
CA TRP A 202 -16.43 11.69 -0.11
C TRP A 202 -16.80 12.86 -1.02
N LYS A 203 -17.75 12.63 -1.92
CA LYS A 203 -18.25 13.62 -2.88
C LYS A 203 -19.65 13.28 -3.34
N GLY A 204 -20.38 14.30 -3.80
CA GLY A 204 -21.65 14.19 -4.51
C GLY A 204 -21.57 14.86 -5.88
N SER A 205 -22.74 15.07 -6.51
CA SER A 205 -22.85 15.81 -7.77
C SER A 205 -22.48 17.29 -7.61
N THR A 206 -22.78 17.88 -6.46
CA THR A 206 -22.62 19.33 -6.21
C THR A 206 -21.62 19.67 -5.10
N GLN A 207 -21.01 18.68 -4.45
CA GLN A 207 -20.11 18.88 -3.32
C GLN A 207 -18.92 17.94 -3.38
N HIS A 208 -17.75 18.38 -2.91
CA HIS A 208 -16.56 17.55 -2.80
C HIS A 208 -15.85 17.81 -1.48
N HIS A 209 -15.38 16.74 -0.84
CA HIS A 209 -14.64 16.85 0.40
C HIS A 209 -13.31 17.58 0.20
N THR A 210 -12.89 18.34 1.21
CA THR A 210 -11.51 18.84 1.37
C THR A 210 -11.06 18.64 2.81
N GLY A 211 -9.79 18.31 3.01
CA GLY A 211 -9.19 18.26 4.33
C GLY A 211 -9.20 19.63 4.99
N ILE A 212 -9.46 19.63 6.30
CA ILE A 212 -9.45 20.80 7.15
C ILE A 212 -8.46 20.58 8.29
N ARG A 213 -7.65 21.59 8.59
CA ARG A 213 -6.64 21.56 9.66
C ARG A 213 -6.92 22.65 10.69
N LYS A 214 -6.62 22.38 11.96
CA LYS A 214 -6.65 23.40 13.01
C LYS A 214 -5.41 24.28 12.90
N VAL A 215 -5.60 25.59 12.94
CA VAL A 215 -4.50 26.58 12.84
C VAL A 215 -4.43 27.51 14.05
N GLY A 216 -5.46 27.51 14.89
CA GLY A 216 -5.51 28.28 16.12
C GLY A 216 -6.71 27.84 16.96
N GLU A 217 -6.89 28.48 18.10
CA GLU A 217 -8.09 28.27 18.91
C GLU A 217 -9.34 28.70 18.14
N GLY A 218 -10.32 27.80 18.02
CA GLY A 218 -11.54 28.03 17.23
C GLY A 218 -11.33 28.33 15.74
N ARG A 219 -10.09 28.23 15.22
CA ARG A 219 -9.73 28.60 13.84
C ARG A 219 -9.20 27.40 13.05
N TYR A 220 -9.76 27.23 11.86
CA TYR A 220 -9.47 26.11 10.97
C TYR A 220 -9.32 26.59 9.54
N GLU A 221 -8.54 25.86 8.75
CA GLU A 221 -8.29 26.17 7.34
C GLU A 221 -8.41 24.93 6.47
N ALA A 222 -8.93 25.12 5.26
CA ALA A 222 -8.89 24.13 4.18
C ALA A 222 -8.31 24.80 2.93
N ALA A 223 -7.37 24.15 2.26
CA ALA A 223 -6.67 24.71 1.10
C ALA A 223 -6.44 23.66 0.01
N PHE A 224 -6.69 24.03 -1.23
CA PHE A 224 -6.43 23.23 -2.44
C PHE A 224 -6.37 24.18 -3.65
N ALA A 225 -6.00 23.67 -4.82
CA ALA A 225 -5.94 24.47 -6.04
C ALA A 225 -6.75 23.87 -7.19
N VAL A 226 -7.06 24.71 -8.17
CA VAL A 226 -7.59 24.29 -9.47
C VAL A 226 -6.56 24.65 -10.53
N VAL A 227 -6.01 23.65 -11.21
CA VAL A 227 -4.90 23.83 -12.16
C VAL A 227 -5.39 23.53 -13.57
N VAL A 228 -5.19 24.45 -14.52
CA VAL A 228 -5.56 24.31 -15.93
C VAL A 228 -4.32 23.93 -16.73
N ALA A 229 -4.33 22.72 -17.29
CA ALA A 229 -3.19 22.15 -18.01
C ALA A 229 -3.64 21.55 -19.36
N PRO A 230 -2.76 21.46 -20.37
CA PRO A 230 -3.08 20.79 -21.63
C PRO A 230 -3.41 19.32 -21.39
N GLU A 231 -4.24 18.73 -22.25
CA GLU A 231 -4.66 17.34 -22.10
C GLU A 231 -3.48 16.34 -22.21
N THR A 232 -2.39 16.74 -22.85
CA THR A 232 -1.20 15.90 -23.01
C THR A 232 -0.30 15.86 -21.77
N TYR A 233 -0.53 16.73 -20.77
CA TYR A 233 0.32 16.79 -19.59
C TYR A 233 -0.02 15.66 -18.61
N PRO A 234 0.95 14.82 -18.22
CA PRO A 234 0.73 13.83 -17.19
C PRO A 234 0.76 14.46 -15.80
N ALA A 235 0.18 13.76 -14.83
CA ALA A 235 0.02 14.25 -13.47
C ALA A 235 1.30 14.76 -12.79
N PRO A 236 2.49 14.11 -12.91
CA PRO A 236 3.73 14.63 -12.31
C PRO A 236 4.13 16.01 -12.86
N MET A 237 3.85 16.28 -14.14
CA MET A 237 4.11 17.58 -14.76
C MET A 237 3.19 18.66 -14.22
N VAL A 238 1.89 18.34 -14.10
CA VAL A 238 0.89 19.25 -13.52
C VAL A 238 1.27 19.60 -12.09
N ALA A 239 1.71 18.62 -11.29
CA ALA A 239 2.18 18.86 -9.93
C ALA A 239 3.45 19.69 -9.88
N ALA A 240 4.43 19.43 -10.74
CA ALA A 240 5.66 20.24 -10.80
C ALA A 240 5.37 21.70 -11.16
N GLN A 241 4.48 21.95 -12.13
CA GLN A 241 4.03 23.30 -12.48
C GLN A 241 3.33 23.97 -11.29
N TRP A 242 2.39 23.27 -10.65
CA TRP A 242 1.65 23.79 -9.50
C TRP A 242 2.54 24.06 -8.28
N LEU A 243 3.52 23.20 -8.02
CA LEU A 243 4.45 23.31 -6.89
C LEU A 243 5.73 24.08 -7.25
N HIS A 244 5.73 24.79 -8.38
CA HIS A 244 6.83 25.64 -8.86
C HIS A 244 8.19 24.94 -8.94
N ARG A 245 8.19 23.63 -9.22
CA ARG A 245 9.43 22.90 -9.53
C ARG A 245 9.86 23.20 -10.96
N PRO A 246 11.17 23.31 -11.24
CA PRO A 246 11.66 23.69 -12.57
C PRO A 246 11.58 22.57 -13.60
N PHE A 247 11.48 21.32 -13.18
CA PHE A 247 11.29 20.19 -14.08
C PHE A 247 10.51 19.04 -13.41
N ALA A 248 9.97 18.16 -14.25
CA ALA A 248 9.29 16.94 -13.86
C ALA A 248 9.88 15.75 -14.61
N LEU A 249 10.08 14.64 -13.89
CA LEU A 249 10.52 13.37 -14.46
C LEU A 249 9.52 12.26 -14.11
N SER A 250 9.18 11.43 -15.08
CA SER A 250 8.36 10.24 -14.85
C SER A 250 8.89 9.05 -15.65
N LEU A 251 8.74 7.86 -15.08
CA LEU A 251 9.07 6.59 -15.71
C LEU A 251 7.83 5.81 -16.07
N SER A 252 7.87 5.08 -17.18
CA SER A 252 6.86 4.13 -17.57
C SER A 252 7.47 2.98 -18.38
N THR A 253 6.69 1.91 -18.56
CA THR A 253 7.07 0.81 -19.44
C THR A 253 5.87 0.39 -20.30
N PRO A 254 6.09 -0.28 -21.45
CA PRO A 254 5.00 -0.78 -22.28
C PRO A 254 4.34 -2.06 -21.73
N LYS A 255 4.83 -2.60 -20.60
CA LYS A 255 4.34 -3.86 -20.04
C LYS A 255 3.70 -3.62 -18.68
N LEU A 256 2.54 -4.23 -18.46
CA LEU A 256 1.92 -4.27 -17.15
C LEU A 256 2.89 -4.89 -16.13
N ASN A 257 2.89 -4.34 -14.91
CA ASN A 257 3.78 -4.72 -13.81
C ASN A 257 5.29 -4.63 -14.12
N ASN A 258 5.66 -3.92 -15.19
CA ASN A 258 7.04 -3.86 -15.70
C ASN A 258 7.66 -5.27 -15.88
N CYS A 259 6.84 -6.23 -16.33
CA CYS A 259 7.23 -7.63 -16.40
C CYS A 259 7.20 -8.18 -17.84
N TRP A 260 8.28 -8.83 -18.23
CA TRP A 260 8.42 -9.55 -19.49
C TRP A 260 8.47 -11.06 -19.24
N THR A 261 7.87 -11.82 -20.15
CA THR A 261 7.76 -13.28 -20.07
C THR A 261 8.44 -13.99 -21.25
N GLU A 262 8.65 -13.28 -22.36
CA GLU A 262 9.26 -13.80 -23.59
C GLU A 262 10.80 -13.72 -23.55
N PRO A 263 11.53 -14.84 -23.66
CA PRO A 263 12.99 -14.83 -23.67
C PRO A 263 13.55 -14.10 -24.89
N GLY A 264 14.77 -13.55 -24.75
CA GLY A 264 15.49 -12.89 -25.83
C GLY A 264 14.94 -11.52 -26.26
N LYS A 265 13.87 -11.02 -25.64
CA LYS A 265 13.37 -9.65 -25.84
C LYS A 265 14.12 -8.65 -24.97
N SER A 266 14.31 -7.44 -25.50
CA SER A 266 14.83 -6.34 -24.70
C SER A 266 13.76 -5.84 -23.72
N LEU A 267 14.20 -5.52 -22.51
CA LEU A 267 13.43 -4.75 -21.54
C LEU A 267 13.49 -3.28 -21.95
N VAL A 268 12.41 -2.54 -21.72
CA VAL A 268 12.26 -1.15 -22.16
C VAL A 268 11.74 -0.30 -21.01
N LEU A 269 12.42 0.82 -20.77
CA LEU A 269 12.03 1.87 -19.84
C LEU A 269 11.91 3.19 -20.62
N ASP A 270 10.77 3.84 -20.51
CA ASP A 270 10.53 5.16 -21.09
C ASP A 270 10.62 6.20 -19.97
N ALA A 271 11.48 7.20 -20.16
CA ALA A 271 11.63 8.34 -19.28
C ALA A 271 11.15 9.60 -19.98
N MET A 272 10.24 10.32 -19.33
CA MET A 272 9.72 11.59 -19.83
C MET A 272 10.16 12.71 -18.89
N LEU A 273 10.92 13.65 -19.43
CA LEU A 273 11.42 14.84 -18.74
C LEU A 273 10.75 16.07 -19.36
N VAL A 274 10.32 17.02 -18.51
CA VAL A 274 9.75 18.28 -18.99
C VAL A 274 10.29 19.44 -18.18
N ASN A 275 10.68 20.53 -18.86
CA ASN A 275 11.00 21.81 -18.23
C ASN A 275 9.70 22.56 -17.90
N THR A 276 9.40 22.69 -16.62
CA THR A 276 8.22 23.40 -16.09
C THR A 276 8.53 24.83 -15.66
N SER A 277 9.79 25.27 -15.77
CA SER A 277 10.19 26.66 -15.52
C SER A 277 9.89 27.59 -16.71
N THR A 278 10.05 28.89 -16.48
CA THR A 278 9.90 29.95 -17.48
C THR A 278 11.18 30.24 -18.27
N GLU A 279 12.28 29.55 -17.96
CA GLU A 279 13.59 29.76 -18.57
C GLU A 279 14.07 28.52 -19.32
N ILE A 280 15.05 28.67 -20.21
CA ILE A 280 15.74 27.53 -20.81
C ILE A 280 16.58 26.85 -19.72
N ARG A 281 16.49 25.52 -19.63
CA ARG A 281 17.27 24.70 -18.69
C ARG A 281 18.14 23.71 -19.45
N THR A 282 19.41 23.60 -19.07
CA THR A 282 20.31 22.57 -19.58
C THR A 282 20.54 21.54 -18.48
N LEU A 283 20.12 20.30 -18.71
CA LEU A 283 20.10 19.24 -17.71
C LEU A 283 21.02 18.09 -18.14
N ALA A 284 21.78 17.54 -17.20
CA ALA A 284 22.45 16.25 -17.34
C ALA A 284 21.45 15.14 -17.00
N VAL A 285 21.01 14.40 -18.02
CA VAL A 285 20.07 13.29 -17.87
C VAL A 285 20.86 11.99 -17.83
N THR A 286 20.81 11.28 -16.70
CA THR A 286 21.54 10.02 -16.49
C THR A 286 20.54 8.89 -16.29
N HIS A 287 20.81 7.73 -16.86
CA HIS A 287 20.14 6.49 -16.45
C HIS A 287 21.17 5.48 -15.96
N CYS A 288 20.78 4.66 -14.99
CA CYS A 288 21.57 3.52 -14.52
C CYS A 288 20.63 2.34 -14.24
N VAL A 289 20.96 1.17 -14.78
CA VAL A 289 20.22 -0.07 -14.59
C VAL A 289 21.16 -1.13 -14.04
N ARG A 290 20.83 -1.70 -12.87
CA ARG A 290 21.62 -2.75 -12.21
C ARG A 290 20.86 -4.06 -12.09
N GLY A 291 21.58 -5.17 -12.23
CA GLY A 291 21.06 -6.51 -11.92
C GLY A 291 21.01 -6.79 -10.42
N PHE A 292 20.45 -7.94 -10.05
CA PHE A 292 20.39 -8.40 -8.65
C PHE A 292 21.75 -8.69 -8.02
N ASP A 293 22.80 -8.91 -8.81
CA ASP A 293 24.19 -9.04 -8.36
C ASP A 293 24.94 -7.70 -8.30
N GLY A 294 24.29 -6.61 -8.70
CA GLY A 294 24.85 -5.25 -8.67
C GLY A 294 25.58 -4.86 -9.95
N ALA A 295 25.73 -5.78 -10.91
CA ALA A 295 26.34 -5.50 -12.20
C ALA A 295 25.53 -4.44 -12.95
N ILE A 296 26.22 -3.45 -13.52
CA ILE A 296 25.60 -2.44 -14.39
C ILE A 296 25.28 -3.11 -15.73
N VAL A 297 24.01 -3.07 -16.11
CA VAL A 297 23.51 -3.65 -17.37
C VAL A 297 23.30 -2.57 -18.44
N SER A 298 23.01 -1.34 -18.02
CA SER A 298 22.88 -0.17 -18.90
C SER A 298 23.15 1.09 -18.10
N GLU A 299 23.98 1.99 -18.63
CA GLU A 299 24.27 3.30 -18.05
C GLU A 299 24.66 4.28 -19.17
N ASP A 300 24.13 5.50 -19.12
CA ASP A 300 24.49 6.57 -20.05
C ASP A 300 24.05 7.94 -19.53
N THR A 301 24.81 8.98 -19.84
CA THR A 301 24.57 10.38 -19.44
C THR A 301 24.58 11.28 -20.66
N GLN A 302 23.54 12.10 -20.80
CA GLN A 302 23.39 13.04 -21.91
C GLN A 302 23.02 14.44 -21.41
N ALA A 303 23.67 15.47 -21.96
CA ALA A 303 23.25 16.85 -21.75
C ALA A 303 22.08 17.22 -22.68
N VAL A 304 21.01 17.79 -22.12
CA VAL A 304 19.78 18.15 -22.86
C VAL A 304 19.37 19.58 -22.50
N ALA A 305 19.27 20.45 -23.51
CA ALA A 305 18.73 21.80 -23.36
C ALA A 305 17.23 21.82 -23.68
N LEU A 306 16.41 22.30 -22.75
CA LEU A 306 14.96 22.34 -22.84
C LEU A 306 14.44 23.77 -22.69
N LYS A 307 13.66 24.23 -23.67
CA LYS A 307 12.87 25.47 -23.59
C LYS A 307 11.73 25.32 -22.57
N PRO A 308 11.15 26.44 -22.08
CA PRO A 308 9.96 26.40 -21.24
C PRO A 308 8.83 25.54 -21.84
N GLY A 309 8.31 24.60 -21.07
CA GLY A 309 7.27 23.66 -21.51
C GLY A 309 7.74 22.55 -22.46
N GLN A 310 9.02 22.51 -22.85
CA GLN A 310 9.54 21.51 -23.76
C GLN A 310 9.67 20.15 -23.07
N ARG A 311 9.09 19.12 -23.71
CA ARG A 311 9.21 17.72 -23.35
C ARG A 311 10.41 17.08 -24.05
N HIS A 312 11.10 16.19 -23.34
CA HIS A 312 12.11 15.28 -23.85
C HIS A 312 11.81 13.86 -23.41
N ASP A 313 11.76 12.94 -24.37
CA ASP A 313 11.54 11.52 -24.16
C ASP A 313 12.82 10.75 -24.39
N ARG A 314 13.16 9.89 -23.45
CA ARG A 314 14.30 8.98 -23.55
C ARG A 314 13.84 7.56 -23.36
N ARG A 315 14.10 6.71 -24.36
CA ARG A 315 13.87 5.28 -24.30
C ARG A 315 15.17 4.55 -23.95
N VAL A 316 15.19 3.88 -22.82
CA VAL A 316 16.28 2.99 -22.39
C VAL A 316 15.89 1.56 -22.75
N SER A 317 16.74 0.86 -23.50
CA SER A 317 16.51 -0.53 -23.86
C SER A 317 17.77 -1.36 -23.64
N PHE A 318 17.62 -2.50 -22.97
CA PHE A 318 18.71 -3.42 -22.67
C PHE A 318 18.23 -4.87 -22.72
N ARG A 319 19.17 -5.81 -22.94
CA ARG A 319 18.85 -7.24 -22.92
C ARG A 319 19.08 -7.79 -21.50
N PRO A 320 18.17 -8.64 -20.99
CA PRO A 320 18.39 -9.29 -19.71
C PRO A 320 19.60 -10.22 -19.80
N THR A 321 20.45 -10.24 -18.76
CA THR A 321 21.68 -11.07 -18.72
C THR A 321 21.43 -12.50 -18.27
N ARG A 322 20.20 -12.80 -17.84
CA ARG A 322 19.77 -14.09 -17.28
C ARG A 322 18.36 -14.42 -17.78
N ASP A 323 18.04 -15.71 -17.83
CA ASP A 323 16.72 -16.23 -18.20
C ASP A 323 15.61 -15.95 -17.18
N ARG A 324 15.96 -15.23 -16.11
CA ARG A 324 15.06 -14.70 -15.09
C ARG A 324 15.82 -13.62 -14.33
N GLY A 325 15.17 -12.54 -13.94
CA GLY A 325 15.84 -11.54 -13.11
C GLY A 325 15.01 -10.29 -12.85
N ILE A 326 15.49 -9.52 -11.89
CA ILE A 326 15.00 -8.18 -11.57
C ILE A 326 16.13 -7.18 -11.83
N TYR A 327 15.76 -6.03 -12.38
CA TYR A 327 16.65 -4.94 -12.75
C TYR A 327 16.17 -3.65 -12.12
N PHE A 328 17.04 -3.00 -11.37
CA PHE A 328 16.76 -1.76 -10.64
C PHE A 328 17.17 -0.59 -11.53
N ALA A 329 16.19 0.21 -11.96
CA ALA A 329 16.44 1.33 -12.86
C ALA A 329 16.24 2.65 -12.13
N GLU A 330 17.20 3.55 -12.30
CA GLU A 330 17.10 4.97 -11.92
C GLU A 330 17.31 5.82 -13.18
N VAL A 331 16.51 6.87 -13.31
CA VAL A 331 16.80 7.98 -14.21
C VAL A 331 16.82 9.25 -13.37
N SER A 332 17.83 10.10 -13.57
CA SER A 332 17.94 11.40 -12.94
C SER A 332 18.14 12.50 -13.99
N ALA A 333 17.66 13.69 -13.67
CA ALA A 333 17.92 14.92 -14.39
C ALA A 333 18.50 15.94 -13.40
N THR A 334 19.74 16.34 -13.62
CA THR A 334 20.46 17.28 -12.76
C THR A 334 20.74 18.57 -13.53
N ASP A 335 20.40 19.72 -12.98
CA ASP A 335 20.82 21.02 -13.48
C ASP A 335 22.27 21.29 -13.01
N PRO A 336 23.28 21.28 -13.91
CA PRO A 336 24.67 21.47 -13.49
C PRO A 336 24.95 22.87 -12.93
N ALA A 337 24.12 23.87 -13.25
CA ALA A 337 24.31 25.25 -12.78
C ALA A 337 23.84 25.44 -11.34
N THR A 338 22.81 24.71 -10.92
CA THR A 338 22.20 24.85 -9.58
C THR A 338 22.45 23.64 -8.67
N GLY A 339 22.85 22.49 -9.23
CA GLY A 339 22.93 21.21 -8.54
C GLY A 339 21.57 20.58 -8.25
N GLN A 340 20.47 21.19 -8.70
CA GLN A 340 19.12 20.67 -8.47
C GLN A 340 18.92 19.36 -9.23
N GLU A 341 18.39 18.33 -8.55
CA GLU A 341 18.13 17.02 -9.12
C GLU A 341 16.64 16.64 -8.97
N GLU A 342 16.09 16.02 -10.01
CA GLU A 342 14.87 15.22 -9.94
C GLU A 342 15.20 13.84 -10.49
N PHE A 343 14.79 12.79 -9.78
CA PHE A 343 15.04 11.42 -10.19
C PHE A 343 13.81 10.57 -9.95
N ALA A 344 13.76 9.43 -10.64
CA ALA A 344 12.73 8.44 -10.48
C ALA A 344 13.34 7.04 -10.56
N ARG A 345 12.74 6.11 -9.82
CA ARG A 345 13.13 4.71 -9.80
C ARG A 345 11.95 3.79 -10.12
N THR A 346 12.25 2.66 -10.72
CA THR A 346 11.33 1.54 -10.87
C THR A 346 12.09 0.23 -11.05
N ASN A 347 11.41 -0.90 -10.93
CA ASN A 347 11.98 -2.21 -11.23
C ASN A 347 11.45 -2.73 -12.56
N LEU A 348 12.32 -3.37 -13.34
CA LEU A 348 11.93 -4.16 -14.50
C LEU A 348 12.22 -5.63 -14.21
N THR A 349 11.33 -6.52 -14.62
CA THR A 349 11.48 -7.96 -14.35
C THR A 349 11.39 -8.77 -15.62
N PHE A 350 12.25 -9.78 -15.73
CA PHE A 350 12.05 -10.90 -16.63
C PHE A 350 11.64 -12.13 -15.79
N LEU A 351 10.39 -12.56 -15.94
CA LEU A 351 9.79 -13.67 -15.20
C LEU A 351 9.10 -14.61 -16.21
N PRO A 352 9.75 -15.71 -16.63
CA PRO A 352 9.16 -16.67 -17.56
C PRO A 352 7.83 -17.22 -17.04
N PRO A 353 6.90 -17.67 -17.89
CA PRO A 353 5.67 -18.33 -17.44
C PRO A 353 5.98 -19.64 -16.69
N HIS A 354 5.06 -20.06 -15.82
CA HIS A 354 5.10 -21.37 -15.16
C HIS A 354 3.68 -21.89 -14.95
N GLU A 355 3.47 -23.19 -15.16
CA GLU A 355 2.19 -23.86 -14.96
C GLU A 355 2.31 -24.79 -13.74
N PHE A 356 1.62 -24.43 -12.66
CA PHE A 356 1.60 -25.19 -11.42
C PHE A 356 0.68 -26.40 -11.52
N ARG A 357 1.16 -27.55 -11.06
CA ARG A 357 0.40 -28.81 -11.02
C ARG A 357 -0.23 -29.10 -9.66
N SER A 358 0.23 -28.45 -8.59
CA SER A 358 -0.35 -28.61 -7.25
C SER A 358 -1.79 -28.11 -7.15
N THR A 359 -2.56 -28.85 -6.35
CA THR A 359 -3.88 -28.44 -5.86
C THR A 359 -3.75 -27.74 -4.51
N PRO A 360 -4.82 -27.14 -3.96
CA PRO A 360 -4.81 -26.67 -2.57
C PRO A 360 -4.50 -27.77 -1.54
N ALA A 361 -4.65 -29.06 -1.86
CA ALA A 361 -4.26 -30.14 -0.96
C ALA A 361 -2.72 -30.26 -0.83
N ASP A 362 -1.98 -29.96 -1.90
CA ASP A 362 -0.54 -30.13 -1.99
C ASP A 362 0.24 -28.82 -1.73
N SER A 363 -0.40 -27.67 -2.01
CA SER A 363 0.20 -26.35 -1.94
C SER A 363 -0.13 -25.62 -0.64
N ILE A 364 0.89 -25.01 -0.05
CA ILE A 364 0.75 -24.13 1.12
C ILE A 364 0.67 -22.65 0.73
N PHE A 365 0.82 -22.31 -0.56
CA PHE A 365 1.02 -20.93 -1.00
C PHE A 365 -0.29 -20.14 -1.01
N GLY A 366 -0.34 -19.06 -0.23
CA GLY A 366 -1.50 -18.18 -0.18
C GLY A 366 -1.17 -16.69 -0.10
N LEU A 367 -2.22 -15.87 -0.13
CA LEU A 367 -2.18 -14.42 0.12
C LEU A 367 -3.21 -14.03 1.18
N ALA A 368 -2.79 -13.17 2.11
CA ALA A 368 -3.65 -12.66 3.17
C ALA A 368 -4.52 -11.49 2.70
N ALA A 369 -4.01 -10.68 1.77
CA ALA A 369 -4.74 -9.56 1.18
C ALA A 369 -4.26 -9.25 -0.25
N TYR A 370 -5.23 -8.88 -1.09
CA TYR A 370 -5.00 -8.29 -2.41
C TYR A 370 -6.18 -7.37 -2.78
N TRP A 371 -6.01 -6.58 -3.83
CA TRP A 371 -7.05 -5.73 -4.40
C TRP A 371 -7.05 -5.84 -5.93
N PRO A 372 -8.17 -5.56 -6.61
CA PRO A 372 -8.24 -5.56 -8.07
C PRO A 372 -7.44 -4.39 -8.64
N ILE A 373 -6.13 -4.56 -8.78
CA ILE A 373 -5.19 -3.55 -9.25
C ILE A 373 -4.33 -4.14 -10.37
N PRO A 374 -4.37 -3.56 -11.60
CA PRO A 374 -5.31 -2.52 -12.01
C PRO A 374 -6.75 -3.03 -12.15
N THR A 375 -6.92 -4.32 -12.44
CA THR A 375 -8.22 -5.00 -12.52
C THR A 375 -8.20 -6.31 -11.73
N GLU A 376 -9.37 -6.92 -11.51
CA GLU A 376 -9.44 -8.26 -10.90
C GLU A 376 -8.76 -9.30 -11.81
N GLU A 377 -8.96 -9.23 -13.12
CA GLU A 377 -8.38 -10.18 -14.08
C GLU A 377 -6.85 -10.16 -14.04
N ASP A 378 -6.25 -8.98 -13.97
CA ASP A 378 -4.79 -8.83 -13.90
C ASP A 378 -4.23 -9.36 -12.57
N ALA A 379 -4.92 -9.09 -11.45
CA ALA A 379 -4.55 -9.63 -10.16
C ALA A 379 -4.64 -11.17 -10.16
N GLN A 380 -5.70 -11.74 -10.76
CA GLN A 380 -5.88 -13.19 -10.88
C GLN A 380 -4.76 -13.82 -11.73
N LYS A 381 -4.42 -13.25 -12.90
CA LYS A 381 -3.30 -13.72 -13.74
C LYS A 381 -1.96 -13.68 -13.00
N LEU A 382 -1.71 -12.64 -12.23
CA LEU A 382 -0.50 -12.56 -11.41
C LEU A 382 -0.49 -13.64 -10.32
N MET A 383 -1.60 -13.84 -9.61
CA MET A 383 -1.74 -14.89 -8.60
C MET A 383 -1.60 -16.31 -9.18
N ASP A 384 -2.08 -16.52 -10.40
CA ASP A 384 -1.89 -17.78 -11.15
C ASP A 384 -0.40 -18.00 -11.43
N ARG A 385 0.29 -16.96 -11.92
CA ARG A 385 1.74 -17.00 -12.12
C ARG A 385 2.52 -17.20 -10.82
N MET A 386 2.04 -16.70 -9.69
CA MET A 386 2.70 -16.87 -8.40
C MET A 386 2.49 -18.27 -7.78
N GLY A 387 1.49 -19.03 -8.24
CA GLY A 387 1.14 -20.33 -7.66
C GLY A 387 0.24 -20.22 -6.43
N VAL A 388 -0.50 -19.12 -6.27
CA VAL A 388 -1.41 -18.90 -5.14
C VAL A 388 -2.56 -19.90 -5.21
N ARG A 389 -2.77 -20.66 -4.13
CA ARG A 389 -3.86 -21.64 -3.96
C ARG A 389 -4.81 -21.31 -2.83
N TRP A 390 -4.42 -20.39 -1.95
CA TRP A 390 -5.21 -19.98 -0.80
C TRP A 390 -5.34 -18.45 -0.69
N LEU A 391 -6.54 -17.97 -0.40
CA LEU A 391 -6.80 -16.58 -0.05
C LEU A 391 -7.46 -16.52 1.32
N ARG A 392 -7.02 -15.60 2.17
CA ARG A 392 -7.64 -15.37 3.48
C ARG A 392 -9.05 -14.81 3.38
N THR A 393 -9.31 -14.00 2.36
CA THR A 393 -10.61 -13.39 2.08
C THR A 393 -10.91 -13.43 0.58
N GLY A 394 -12.18 -13.58 0.21
CA GLY A 394 -12.64 -13.54 -1.17
C GLY A 394 -13.83 -14.46 -1.42
N LYS A 395 -14.14 -14.69 -2.69
CA LYS A 395 -15.22 -15.59 -3.13
C LYS A 395 -14.64 -16.78 -3.86
N THR A 396 -14.69 -17.98 -3.27
CA THR A 396 -14.10 -19.20 -3.85
C THR A 396 -14.63 -19.48 -5.24
N GLN A 397 -15.94 -19.32 -5.44
CA GLN A 397 -16.59 -19.60 -6.72
C GLN A 397 -16.10 -18.71 -7.88
N LEU A 398 -15.47 -17.57 -7.58
CA LEU A 398 -14.94 -16.65 -8.60
C LEU A 398 -13.42 -16.79 -8.82
N GLN A 399 -12.77 -17.73 -8.14
CA GLN A 399 -11.31 -17.85 -8.22
C GLN A 399 -10.86 -18.74 -9.38
N HIS A 400 -9.73 -18.36 -9.98
CA HIS A 400 -9.06 -19.14 -11.01
C HIS A 400 -8.25 -20.30 -10.42
N ALA A 401 -7.84 -21.23 -11.29
CA ALA A 401 -6.87 -22.29 -10.99
C ALA A 401 -7.20 -23.14 -9.74
N GLY A 402 -8.49 -23.32 -9.44
CA GLY A 402 -8.96 -24.10 -8.29
C GLY A 402 -8.57 -23.50 -6.92
N ARG A 403 -8.25 -22.20 -6.87
CA ARG A 403 -7.88 -21.50 -5.64
C ARG A 403 -9.06 -21.42 -4.67
N ILE A 404 -8.78 -21.59 -3.39
CA ILE A 404 -9.78 -21.52 -2.32
C ILE A 404 -9.67 -20.18 -1.62
N ALA A 405 -10.80 -19.48 -1.46
CA ALA A 405 -10.89 -18.29 -0.64
C ALA A 405 -11.63 -18.60 0.66
N ASN A 406 -11.07 -18.15 1.78
CA ASN A 406 -11.72 -18.20 3.07
C ASN A 406 -12.53 -16.93 3.33
N HIS A 407 -13.25 -16.91 4.45
CA HIS A 407 -13.88 -15.71 4.98
C HIS A 407 -13.13 -15.23 6.22
N HIS A 408 -12.87 -13.93 6.30
CA HIS A 408 -12.31 -13.29 7.49
C HIS A 408 -13.20 -12.10 7.86
N SER A 409 -13.55 -12.01 9.14
CA SER A 409 -14.36 -10.90 9.66
C SER A 409 -13.98 -10.54 11.08
N ASN A 410 -14.30 -9.32 11.50
CA ASN A 410 -14.06 -8.85 12.86
C ASN A 410 -15.27 -8.06 13.36
N ILE A 411 -15.42 -7.99 14.68
CA ILE A 411 -16.50 -7.25 15.35
C ILE A 411 -15.95 -6.06 16.11
N ARG A 412 -16.85 -5.15 16.48
CA ARG A 412 -16.54 -4.12 17.47
C ARG A 412 -16.60 -4.74 18.86
N TRP A 413 -15.46 -5.20 19.37
CA TRP A 413 -15.34 -5.86 20.68
C TRP A 413 -15.79 -5.00 21.87
N GLY A 414 -15.76 -3.66 21.74
CA GLY A 414 -16.26 -2.73 22.75
C GLY A 414 -17.78 -2.50 22.74
N LYS A 415 -18.52 -3.05 21.76
CA LYS A 415 -19.99 -2.94 21.74
C LYS A 415 -20.59 -3.94 22.74
N GLY A 416 -21.57 -3.51 23.51
CA GLY A 416 -22.42 -4.38 24.31
C GLY A 416 -23.43 -5.11 23.43
N TRP A 417 -23.00 -6.19 22.76
CA TRP A 417 -23.85 -6.99 21.88
C TRP A 417 -24.91 -7.76 22.67
N THR A 418 -26.18 -7.58 22.34
CA THR A 418 -27.24 -8.49 22.81
C THR A 418 -27.15 -9.82 22.07
N ASP A 419 -27.76 -10.87 22.62
CA ASP A 419 -27.75 -12.20 21.97
C ASP A 419 -28.50 -12.17 20.63
N ALA A 420 -29.60 -11.42 20.53
CA ALA A 420 -30.33 -11.26 19.27
C ALA A 420 -29.47 -10.57 18.18
N GLU A 421 -28.78 -9.48 18.53
CA GLU A 421 -27.87 -8.79 17.59
C GLU A 421 -26.69 -9.69 17.18
N ARG A 422 -26.19 -10.48 18.13
CA ARG A 422 -25.11 -11.45 17.90
C ARG A 422 -25.56 -12.51 16.90
N ASP A 423 -26.71 -13.11 17.12
CA ASP A 423 -27.25 -14.17 16.25
C ASP A 423 -27.55 -13.64 14.85
N GLU A 424 -28.15 -12.45 14.73
CA GLU A 424 -28.40 -11.83 13.43
C GLU A 424 -27.09 -11.58 12.66
N TRP A 425 -26.07 -11.06 13.34
CA TRP A 425 -24.77 -10.84 12.74
C TRP A 425 -24.10 -12.16 12.31
N ILE A 426 -24.13 -13.20 13.16
CA ILE A 426 -23.57 -14.51 12.84
C ILE A 426 -24.29 -15.13 11.63
N LYS A 427 -25.63 -15.12 11.62
CA LYS A 427 -26.43 -15.62 10.48
C LYS A 427 -26.02 -14.92 9.19
N LYS A 428 -25.88 -13.59 9.22
CA LYS A 428 -25.44 -12.81 8.07
C LYS A 428 -24.05 -13.22 7.58
N GLU A 429 -23.08 -13.44 8.47
CA GLU A 429 -21.73 -13.85 8.06
C GLU A 429 -21.68 -15.30 7.57
N LEU A 430 -22.42 -16.23 8.18
CA LEU A 430 -22.53 -17.61 7.70
C LEU A 430 -23.19 -17.68 6.32
N THR A 431 -24.29 -16.95 6.10
CA THR A 431 -24.93 -16.86 4.78
C THR A 431 -23.93 -16.40 3.72
N LYS A 432 -23.14 -15.36 4.00
CA LYS A 432 -22.09 -14.91 3.08
C LYS A 432 -21.06 -16.01 2.80
N CYS A 433 -20.62 -16.75 3.82
CA CYS A 433 -19.67 -17.86 3.63
C CYS A 433 -20.23 -18.91 2.67
N VAL A 434 -21.50 -19.31 2.87
CA VAL A 434 -22.19 -20.30 2.03
C VAL A 434 -22.35 -19.78 0.60
N GLU A 435 -22.87 -18.56 0.43
CA GLU A 435 -23.07 -17.93 -0.89
C GLU A 435 -21.77 -17.83 -1.69
N ASN A 436 -20.67 -17.50 -1.03
CA ASN A 436 -19.36 -17.35 -1.66
C ASN A 436 -18.59 -18.67 -1.82
N GLY A 437 -19.11 -19.78 -1.28
CA GLY A 437 -18.43 -21.07 -1.25
C GLY A 437 -17.16 -21.08 -0.37
N ASN A 438 -17.12 -20.29 0.70
CA ASN A 438 -15.98 -20.25 1.61
C ASN A 438 -16.02 -21.47 2.56
N PRO A 439 -15.02 -22.38 2.51
CA PRO A 439 -15.03 -23.57 3.35
C PRO A 439 -14.60 -23.29 4.80
N TYR A 440 -13.88 -22.17 5.02
CA TYR A 440 -13.39 -21.77 6.33
C TYR A 440 -13.77 -20.32 6.64
N TRP A 441 -14.08 -20.07 7.91
CA TRP A 441 -14.27 -18.75 8.48
C TRP A 441 -13.27 -18.53 9.62
N GLU A 442 -12.37 -17.56 9.43
CA GLU A 442 -11.49 -17.00 10.45
C GLU A 442 -12.22 -15.84 11.15
N PHE A 443 -12.68 -16.07 12.38
CA PHE A 443 -13.42 -15.07 13.13
C PHE A 443 -12.49 -14.29 14.06
N ALA A 444 -12.40 -12.98 13.82
CA ALA A 444 -11.55 -11.98 14.46
C ALA A 444 -10.06 -12.04 14.06
N ASN A 445 -9.31 -11.03 14.52
CA ASN A 445 -7.90 -10.81 14.19
C ASN A 445 -7.15 -10.27 15.40
N GLU A 446 -6.06 -10.92 15.78
CA GLU A 446 -5.05 -10.45 16.76
C GLU A 446 -5.62 -9.90 18.07
N ILE A 447 -6.73 -10.48 18.52
CA ILE A 447 -7.41 -10.02 19.74
C ILE A 447 -6.57 -10.27 20.99
N ASN A 448 -5.56 -11.14 20.91
CA ASN A 448 -4.57 -11.35 21.98
C ASN A 448 -3.69 -10.12 22.22
N MET A 449 -3.54 -9.21 21.25
CA MET A 449 -2.85 -7.94 21.48
C MET A 449 -3.73 -6.88 22.18
N SER A 450 -5.04 -7.10 22.22
CA SER A 450 -6.03 -6.10 22.66
C SER A 450 -6.43 -6.28 24.13
N THR A 451 -6.88 -5.19 24.75
CA THR A 451 -7.55 -5.24 26.07
C THR A 451 -9.03 -4.86 25.93
N ALA A 452 -9.87 -5.33 26.86
CA ALA A 452 -11.28 -4.94 26.88
C ALA A 452 -11.43 -3.44 27.17
N GLY A 453 -11.90 -2.66 26.19
CA GLY A 453 -12.19 -1.22 26.35
C GLY A 453 -11.04 -0.27 25.99
N ILE A 454 -9.81 -0.75 25.76
CA ILE A 454 -8.67 0.08 25.38
C ILE A 454 -7.90 -0.66 24.26
N ALA A 455 -8.03 -0.18 23.02
CA ALA A 455 -7.26 -0.67 21.88
C ALA A 455 -5.85 -0.05 21.90
N MET A 456 -5.05 -0.39 22.91
CA MET A 456 -3.62 -0.13 22.91
C MET A 456 -2.91 -1.46 22.60
N GLU A 457 -2.24 -1.51 21.45
CA GLU A 457 -1.49 -2.67 20.98
C GLU A 457 -0.49 -3.17 22.03
N GLY A 458 -0.45 -4.49 22.26
CA GLY A 458 0.61 -5.17 23.03
C GLY A 458 0.34 -5.36 24.53
N HIS A 459 -0.68 -4.74 25.13
CA HIS A 459 -0.94 -4.90 26.57
C HIS A 459 -1.65 -6.21 26.96
N GLY A 460 -2.24 -6.91 25.98
CA GLY A 460 -2.99 -8.16 26.19
C GLY A 460 -2.18 -9.46 26.07
N ILE A 461 -1.01 -9.42 25.42
CA ILE A 461 -0.20 -10.61 25.13
C ILE A 461 0.20 -11.29 26.45
N GLY A 462 0.03 -12.61 26.52
CA GLY A 462 0.37 -13.43 27.69
C GLY A 462 -0.63 -13.33 28.85
N LYS A 463 -1.76 -12.61 28.67
CA LYS A 463 -2.78 -12.41 29.72
C LYS A 463 -4.14 -13.02 29.40
N ALA A 464 -4.37 -13.42 28.15
CA ALA A 464 -5.62 -14.03 27.69
C ALA A 464 -6.91 -13.21 27.98
N LEU A 465 -6.83 -11.87 28.04
CA LEU A 465 -7.91 -10.99 28.54
C LEU A 465 -9.25 -11.10 27.79
N LEU A 466 -9.22 -11.51 26.51
CA LEU A 466 -10.42 -11.65 25.67
C LEU A 466 -10.82 -13.11 25.42
N ALA A 467 -10.16 -14.10 26.05
CA ALA A 467 -10.39 -15.51 25.78
C ALA A 467 -11.83 -15.95 26.10
N ASP A 468 -12.37 -15.61 27.28
CA ASP A 468 -13.76 -15.95 27.65
C ASP A 468 -14.79 -15.36 26.69
N LYS A 469 -14.62 -14.07 26.32
CA LYS A 469 -15.50 -13.40 25.36
C LYS A 469 -15.42 -14.07 24.00
N TYR A 470 -14.21 -14.38 23.54
CA TYR A 470 -13.99 -15.05 22.27
C TYR A 470 -14.64 -16.44 22.24
N VAL A 471 -14.46 -17.24 23.29
CA VAL A 471 -15.09 -18.57 23.41
C VAL A 471 -16.62 -18.47 23.44
N ALA A 472 -17.19 -17.47 24.12
CA ALA A 472 -18.64 -17.25 24.09
C ALA A 472 -19.16 -16.98 22.68
N TRP A 473 -18.40 -16.24 21.85
CA TRP A 473 -18.72 -16.07 20.42
C TRP A 473 -18.57 -17.36 19.63
N LEU A 474 -17.51 -18.14 19.83
CA LEU A 474 -17.36 -19.44 19.15
C LEU A 474 -18.53 -20.39 19.44
N ARG A 475 -18.97 -20.46 20.70
CA ARG A 475 -20.15 -21.25 21.11
C ARG A 475 -21.43 -20.74 20.43
N ALA A 476 -21.63 -19.43 20.38
CA ALA A 476 -22.76 -18.83 19.68
C ALA A 476 -22.75 -19.15 18.18
N ILE A 477 -21.58 -19.04 17.52
CA ILE A 477 -21.43 -19.39 16.10
C ILE A 477 -21.80 -20.85 15.87
N ARG A 478 -21.28 -21.76 16.71
CA ARG A 478 -21.57 -23.20 16.59
C ARG A 478 -23.05 -23.52 16.80
N ARG A 479 -23.71 -22.88 17.76
CA ARG A 479 -25.17 -23.00 17.95
C ARG A 479 -25.93 -22.55 16.70
N VAL A 480 -25.64 -21.36 16.18
CA VAL A 480 -26.32 -20.82 15.00
C VAL A 480 -26.06 -21.69 13.76
N GLN A 481 -24.86 -22.26 13.58
CA GLN A 481 -24.58 -23.21 12.50
C GLN A 481 -25.49 -24.45 12.57
N GLN A 482 -25.71 -24.99 13.77
CA GLN A 482 -26.61 -26.13 13.97
C GLN A 482 -28.07 -25.76 13.69
N GLU A 483 -28.54 -24.64 14.22
CA GLU A 483 -29.91 -24.15 14.02
C GLU A 483 -30.24 -23.84 12.55
N THR A 484 -29.26 -23.36 11.78
CA THR A 484 -29.42 -22.98 10.37
C THR A 484 -29.03 -24.07 9.37
N GLY A 485 -28.43 -25.17 9.84
CA GLY A 485 -27.88 -26.23 8.99
C GLY A 485 -26.60 -25.86 8.23
N MET A 486 -25.99 -24.69 8.49
CA MET A 486 -24.78 -24.20 7.79
C MET A 486 -23.47 -24.78 8.36
N THR A 487 -23.45 -26.08 8.63
CA THR A 487 -22.33 -26.79 9.30
C THR A 487 -21.14 -27.10 8.38
N GLN A 488 -21.29 -26.90 7.06
CA GLN A 488 -20.22 -27.06 6.09
C GLN A 488 -19.10 -26.01 6.23
N VAL A 489 -19.40 -24.85 6.82
CA VAL A 489 -18.40 -23.80 7.08
C VAL A 489 -17.62 -24.15 8.34
N LYS A 490 -16.31 -24.31 8.22
CA LYS A 490 -15.43 -24.69 9.33
C LYS A 490 -14.84 -23.44 9.99
N LEU A 491 -14.72 -23.42 11.31
CA LEU A 491 -14.14 -22.28 12.02
C LEU A 491 -12.64 -22.44 12.19
N LEU A 492 -11.86 -21.43 11.83
CA LEU A 492 -10.47 -21.29 12.27
C LEU A 492 -10.45 -20.45 13.55
N SER A 493 -9.37 -20.54 14.34
CA SER A 493 -9.16 -19.52 15.38
C SER A 493 -9.03 -18.14 14.73
N PHE A 494 -9.15 -17.06 15.51
CA PHE A 494 -8.63 -15.78 15.07
C PHE A 494 -7.15 -15.90 14.74
N GLY A 495 -6.63 -15.07 13.82
CA GLY A 495 -5.20 -14.96 13.56
C GLY A 495 -4.47 -14.46 14.81
N ILE A 496 -3.73 -15.36 15.48
CA ILE A 496 -3.05 -15.04 16.74
C ILE A 496 -1.75 -14.28 16.42
N ALA A 497 -1.59 -13.07 16.99
CA ALA A 497 -0.35 -12.30 16.83
C ALA A 497 0.78 -12.94 17.63
N GLY A 498 1.83 -13.44 16.96
CA GLY A 498 2.84 -14.28 17.58
C GLY A 498 2.23 -15.54 18.21
N MET A 499 3.02 -16.31 18.95
CA MET A 499 2.52 -17.52 19.61
C MET A 499 2.25 -17.25 21.10
N ASP A 500 1.07 -16.69 21.39
CA ASP A 500 0.59 -16.49 22.76
C ASP A 500 0.06 -17.81 23.34
N GLU A 501 0.95 -18.61 23.94
CA GLU A 501 0.61 -19.89 24.56
C GLU A 501 -0.48 -19.76 25.62
N VAL A 502 -0.44 -18.67 26.42
CA VAL A 502 -1.40 -18.46 27.52
C VAL A 502 -2.81 -18.32 26.96
N PHE A 503 -2.97 -17.56 25.87
CA PHE A 503 -4.28 -17.43 25.22
C PHE A 503 -4.76 -18.77 24.65
N VAL A 504 -3.89 -19.52 23.98
CA VAL A 504 -4.29 -20.80 23.35
C VAL A 504 -4.62 -21.87 24.39
N ARG A 505 -3.79 -22.01 25.44
CA ARG A 505 -4.10 -22.90 26.58
C ARG A 505 -5.41 -22.49 27.24
N LYS A 506 -5.71 -21.18 27.34
CA LYS A 506 -7.00 -20.71 27.86
C LYS A 506 -8.20 -21.14 27.00
N ILE A 507 -8.07 -21.12 25.66
CA ILE A 507 -9.13 -21.64 24.76
C ILE A 507 -9.40 -23.13 25.05
N HIS A 508 -8.34 -23.92 25.26
CA HIS A 508 -8.46 -25.33 25.60
C HIS A 508 -9.08 -25.55 26.99
N GLU A 509 -8.64 -24.83 28.03
CA GLU A 509 -9.22 -24.85 29.38
C GLU A 509 -10.73 -24.55 29.38
N LEU A 510 -11.17 -23.63 28.51
CA LEU A 510 -12.57 -23.26 28.35
C LEU A 510 -13.37 -24.26 27.49
N GLY A 511 -12.76 -25.40 27.11
CA GLY A 511 -13.39 -26.49 26.36
C GLY A 511 -13.71 -26.14 24.90
N ALA A 512 -13.07 -25.12 24.33
CA ALA A 512 -13.41 -24.60 23.00
C ALA A 512 -12.52 -25.12 21.87
N TRP A 513 -11.50 -25.93 22.17
CA TRP A 513 -10.56 -26.48 21.17
C TRP A 513 -11.29 -27.26 20.06
N ASN A 514 -12.23 -28.12 20.45
CA ASN A 514 -13.03 -28.93 19.51
C ASN A 514 -14.04 -28.11 18.68
N LEU A 515 -14.18 -26.81 18.96
CA LEU A 515 -14.97 -25.91 18.13
C LEU A 515 -14.17 -25.38 16.92
N LEU A 516 -12.87 -25.65 16.84
CA LEU A 516 -11.99 -25.15 15.80
C LEU A 516 -11.56 -26.29 14.85
N ALA A 517 -11.42 -25.95 13.58
CA ALA A 517 -10.93 -26.84 12.52
C ALA A 517 -9.48 -26.52 12.12
N GLY A 518 -8.86 -25.53 12.76
CA GLY A 518 -7.49 -25.13 12.53
C GLY A 518 -7.08 -23.97 13.44
N LEU A 519 -5.80 -23.94 13.80
CA LEU A 519 -5.20 -22.84 14.54
C LEU A 519 -4.61 -21.84 13.54
N ALA A 520 -5.11 -20.61 13.52
CA ALA A 520 -4.60 -19.51 12.72
C ALA A 520 -3.55 -18.72 13.50
N LEU A 521 -2.39 -18.48 12.89
CA LEU A 521 -1.22 -17.86 13.51
C LEU A 521 -0.63 -16.80 12.59
N HIS A 522 -0.21 -15.68 13.16
CA HIS A 522 0.57 -14.63 12.53
C HIS A 522 1.98 -14.64 13.14
N PRO A 523 2.89 -15.51 12.68
CA PRO A 523 4.23 -15.64 13.27
C PRO A 523 5.11 -14.48 12.82
N GLY A 524 4.90 -13.30 13.41
CA GLY A 524 5.69 -12.11 13.13
C GLY A 524 7.16 -12.31 13.50
N ARG A 525 8.03 -11.53 12.86
CA ARG A 525 9.45 -11.45 13.19
C ARG A 525 9.93 -10.01 13.14
N GLY A 526 10.94 -9.72 13.94
CA GLY A 526 11.72 -8.49 13.78
C GLY A 526 12.78 -8.63 12.70
N ASN A 527 13.92 -7.98 12.94
CA ASN A 527 15.10 -8.02 12.08
C ASN A 527 15.93 -9.33 12.19
N PHE A 528 15.24 -10.44 12.42
CA PHE A 528 15.83 -11.77 12.55
C PHE A 528 15.52 -12.59 11.31
N THR A 529 16.41 -13.52 10.95
CA THR A 529 16.08 -14.53 9.95
C THR A 529 14.93 -15.42 10.44
N PRO A 530 14.12 -16.01 9.53
CA PRO A 530 13.00 -16.88 9.90
C PRO A 530 13.37 -18.04 10.82
N ASP A 531 14.61 -18.55 10.75
CA ASP A 531 15.12 -19.69 11.52
C ASP A 531 15.78 -19.33 12.87
N TYR A 532 15.54 -18.12 13.38
CA TYR A 532 15.98 -17.66 14.70
C TYR A 532 15.21 -18.33 15.86
N PRO A 533 15.79 -18.37 17.07
CA PRO A 533 17.09 -18.92 17.40
C PRO A 533 16.94 -20.45 17.52
N VAL A 534 16.97 -21.16 16.40
CA VAL A 534 17.06 -22.62 16.47
C VAL A 534 18.49 -22.99 16.84
N THR A 535 18.70 -23.75 17.91
CA THR A 535 20.04 -24.26 18.29
C THR A 535 20.26 -25.67 17.74
N ASN A 536 21.51 -26.09 17.56
CA ASN A 536 21.83 -27.48 17.19
C ASN A 536 21.55 -28.42 18.38
N PRO A 537 20.84 -29.56 18.23
CA PRO A 537 20.20 -30.09 17.01
C PRO A 537 19.01 -29.24 16.57
N TYR A 538 18.95 -28.86 15.28
CA TYR A 538 17.99 -27.87 14.77
C TYR A 538 16.51 -28.28 14.86
N GLN A 539 16.25 -29.53 15.25
CA GLN A 539 14.93 -30.05 15.55
C GLN A 539 14.46 -29.66 16.97
N SER A 540 15.39 -29.24 17.84
CA SER A 540 15.12 -28.80 19.20
C SER A 540 14.83 -27.30 19.22
N TRP A 541 13.59 -26.96 19.55
CA TRP A 541 13.16 -25.62 19.92
C TRP A 541 12.52 -25.72 21.30
N GLU A 542 12.95 -24.86 22.20
CA GLU A 542 12.34 -24.67 23.51
C GLU A 542 12.31 -23.18 23.79
N GLN A 543 11.12 -22.65 24.06
CA GLN A 543 10.97 -21.24 24.40
C GLN A 543 11.52 -21.01 25.81
N LYS A 544 12.53 -20.16 25.93
CA LYS A 544 13.15 -19.79 27.20
C LYS A 544 12.69 -18.42 27.68
N PRO A 545 12.67 -18.18 29.01
CA PRO A 545 12.45 -16.85 29.55
C PRO A 545 13.44 -15.83 28.94
N GLY A 546 12.92 -14.76 28.35
CA GLY A 546 13.72 -13.71 27.69
C GLY A 546 13.90 -13.90 26.19
N ASP A 547 13.44 -15.01 25.59
CA ASP A 547 13.42 -15.16 24.13
C ASP A 547 12.54 -14.09 23.48
N ASN A 548 12.93 -13.69 22.26
CA ASN A 548 12.15 -12.71 21.52
C ASN A 548 10.79 -13.31 21.12
N PHE A 549 9.71 -12.67 21.56
CA PHE A 549 8.35 -13.02 21.18
C PHE A 549 8.14 -13.00 19.66
N TRP A 550 8.78 -12.05 18.97
CA TRP A 550 8.73 -11.93 17.51
C TRP A 550 9.76 -12.85 16.85
N ASN A 551 9.46 -14.14 16.90
CA ASN A 551 10.24 -15.22 16.35
C ASN A 551 9.36 -16.11 15.46
N TYR A 552 9.62 -16.08 14.15
CA TYR A 552 8.84 -16.84 13.16
C TYR A 552 8.85 -18.35 13.45
N TYR A 553 10.01 -19.00 13.37
CA TYR A 553 10.05 -20.46 13.45
C TYR A 553 9.82 -20.98 14.86
N GLY A 554 10.26 -20.25 15.89
CA GLY A 554 9.89 -20.58 17.27
C GLY A 554 8.38 -20.58 17.49
N ALA A 555 7.67 -19.55 16.98
CA ALA A 555 6.21 -19.50 17.05
C ALA A 555 5.55 -20.69 16.33
N VAL A 556 6.02 -21.06 15.14
CA VAL A 556 5.51 -22.22 14.38
C VAL A 556 5.74 -23.53 15.16
N ARG A 557 6.94 -23.74 15.72
CA ARG A 557 7.29 -24.95 16.49
C ARG A 557 6.48 -25.05 17.79
N THR A 558 6.34 -23.94 18.51
CA THR A 558 5.51 -23.87 19.72
C THR A 558 4.05 -24.19 19.39
N ALA A 559 3.49 -23.58 18.34
CA ALA A 559 2.13 -23.88 17.89
C ALA A 559 1.93 -25.37 17.55
N GLN A 560 2.87 -25.96 16.81
CA GLN A 560 2.85 -27.39 16.49
C GLN A 560 2.96 -28.27 17.74
N SER A 561 3.72 -27.86 18.76
CA SER A 561 3.76 -28.59 20.05
C SER A 561 2.41 -28.56 20.75
N LEU A 562 1.81 -27.38 20.88
CA LEU A 562 0.49 -27.22 21.49
C LEU A 562 -0.59 -28.04 20.77
N ILE A 563 -0.57 -28.06 19.43
CA ILE A 563 -1.49 -28.87 18.64
C ILE A 563 -1.31 -30.37 18.94
N ARG A 564 -0.07 -30.85 19.08
CA ARG A 564 0.19 -32.26 19.45
C ARG A 564 -0.28 -32.56 20.87
N GLU A 565 -0.11 -31.62 21.81
CA GLU A 565 -0.54 -31.76 23.20
C GLU A 565 -2.08 -31.76 23.36
N GLN A 566 -2.78 -30.89 22.63
CA GLN A 566 -4.20 -30.58 22.88
C GLN A 566 -5.18 -31.30 21.95
N GLY A 567 -4.69 -31.91 20.86
CA GLY A 567 -5.50 -32.63 19.88
C GLY A 567 -5.32 -32.07 18.47
N SER A 568 -5.20 -32.97 17.49
CA SER A 568 -4.70 -32.64 16.15
C SER A 568 -5.69 -31.84 15.30
N ILE A 569 -5.51 -30.51 15.27
CA ILE A 569 -6.04 -29.59 14.25
C ILE A 569 -4.89 -29.02 13.42
N PRO A 570 -5.06 -28.72 12.11
CA PRO A 570 -3.99 -28.17 11.29
C PRO A 570 -3.58 -26.75 11.70
N LEU A 571 -2.30 -26.44 11.54
CA LEU A 571 -1.76 -25.08 11.68
C LEU A 571 -1.92 -24.31 10.36
N TRP A 572 -2.44 -23.09 10.45
CA TRP A 572 -2.60 -22.12 9.38
C TRP A 572 -1.81 -20.87 9.70
N LEU A 573 -0.93 -20.42 8.80
CA LEU A 573 -0.28 -19.13 8.92
C LEU A 573 -1.05 -18.14 8.06
N THR A 574 -2.05 -17.48 8.66
CA THR A 574 -3.00 -16.62 7.93
C THR A 574 -2.42 -15.24 7.60
N GLU A 575 -1.31 -14.87 8.22
CA GLU A 575 -0.43 -13.77 7.80
C GLU A 575 1.04 -14.12 8.06
N ILE A 576 1.86 -14.05 7.01
CA ILE A 576 3.33 -14.05 7.08
C ILE A 576 3.86 -12.89 6.23
N TYR A 577 5.02 -12.34 6.57
CA TYR A 577 5.50 -11.14 5.89
C TYR A 577 7.00 -10.92 6.00
N THR A 578 7.53 -10.16 5.03
CA THR A 578 8.89 -9.62 5.01
C THR A 578 8.85 -8.16 4.54
N PRO A 579 8.33 -7.24 5.37
CA PRO A 579 8.14 -5.85 4.97
C PRO A 579 9.48 -5.19 4.68
N THR A 580 9.49 -4.27 3.71
CA THR A 580 10.72 -3.59 3.24
C THR A 580 10.62 -2.08 3.46
N VAL A 581 10.34 -1.67 4.71
CA VAL A 581 10.25 -0.26 5.07
C VAL A 581 11.60 0.42 4.81
N PRO A 582 11.66 1.49 4.01
CA PRO A 582 12.92 2.16 3.70
C PRO A 582 13.64 2.66 4.96
N ASN A 583 14.94 2.39 5.05
CA ASN A 583 15.83 2.94 6.08
C ASN A 583 15.40 2.59 7.51
N SER A 584 14.79 1.42 7.68
CA SER A 584 14.45 0.87 8.99
C SER A 584 15.42 -0.23 9.41
N PHE A 585 15.85 -0.18 10.68
CA PHE A 585 16.63 -1.27 11.27
C PHE A 585 15.74 -2.44 11.69
N TRP A 586 14.42 -2.29 11.81
CA TRP A 586 13.56 -3.37 12.32
C TRP A 586 13.03 -4.27 11.20
N GLU A 587 12.72 -3.69 10.05
CA GLU A 587 12.23 -4.38 8.86
C GLU A 587 13.37 -4.86 7.94
N ASP A 588 13.04 -5.68 6.95
CA ASP A 588 14.03 -6.24 6.04
C ASP A 588 14.56 -5.22 5.04
N THR A 589 15.80 -5.41 4.61
CA THR A 589 16.25 -4.89 3.32
C THR A 589 15.49 -5.60 2.19
N PRO A 590 15.33 -5.00 0.99
CA PRO A 590 14.69 -5.68 -0.13
C PRO A 590 15.36 -7.02 -0.52
N ARG A 591 16.69 -7.13 -0.34
CA ARG A 591 17.42 -8.40 -0.53
C ARG A 591 17.05 -9.43 0.52
N ASN A 592 17.15 -9.07 1.81
CA ASN A 592 16.87 -10.02 2.88
C ASN A 592 15.39 -10.43 2.88
N ALA A 593 14.47 -9.57 2.45
CA ALA A 593 13.07 -9.95 2.24
C ALA A 593 12.95 -11.11 1.24
N ALA A 594 13.64 -11.04 0.09
CA ALA A 594 13.65 -12.13 -0.89
C ALA A 594 14.22 -13.44 -0.33
N GLU A 595 15.35 -13.36 0.40
CA GLU A 595 15.97 -14.50 1.07
C GLU A 595 15.02 -15.12 2.11
N ASN A 596 14.39 -14.28 2.92
CA ASN A 596 13.52 -14.71 4.00
C ASN A 596 12.19 -15.29 3.49
N VAL A 597 11.65 -14.83 2.36
CA VAL A 597 10.48 -15.46 1.71
C VAL A 597 10.76 -16.93 1.40
N VAL A 598 11.91 -17.26 0.82
CA VAL A 598 12.29 -18.65 0.50
C VAL A 598 12.33 -19.48 1.78
N LEU A 599 13.00 -18.98 2.82
CA LEU A 599 13.19 -19.73 4.05
C LEU A 599 11.88 -19.88 4.85
N THR A 600 11.05 -18.84 4.91
CA THR A 600 9.72 -18.86 5.54
C THR A 600 8.86 -19.98 4.98
N TYR A 601 8.75 -20.10 3.65
CA TYR A 601 7.95 -21.15 3.01
C TYR A 601 8.58 -22.54 3.16
N ALA A 602 9.90 -22.65 3.03
CA ALA A 602 10.60 -23.93 3.21
C ALA A 602 10.39 -24.51 4.62
N LEU A 603 10.53 -23.68 5.66
CA LEU A 603 10.31 -24.07 7.04
C LEU A 603 8.83 -24.38 7.32
N ALA A 604 7.89 -23.58 6.81
CA ALA A 604 6.46 -23.87 6.95
C ALA A 604 6.09 -25.24 6.36
N LYS A 605 6.59 -25.54 5.15
CA LYS A 605 6.37 -26.82 4.48
C LYS A 605 7.00 -27.98 5.26
N ALA A 606 8.21 -27.80 5.79
CA ALA A 606 8.89 -28.80 6.61
C ALA A 606 8.14 -29.12 7.92
N GLU A 607 7.50 -28.10 8.51
CA GLU A 607 6.69 -28.24 9.73
C GLU A 607 5.24 -28.68 9.47
N GLY A 608 4.89 -29.05 8.24
CA GLY A 608 3.55 -29.57 7.92
C GLY A 608 2.42 -28.53 8.07
N VAL A 609 2.74 -27.25 7.92
CA VAL A 609 1.74 -26.16 7.89
C VAL A 609 0.76 -26.41 6.75
N LYS A 610 -0.54 -26.22 7.00
CA LYS A 610 -1.61 -26.43 6.00
C LYS A 610 -1.58 -25.36 4.90
N CYS A 611 -1.35 -24.11 5.29
CA CYS A 611 -1.29 -22.96 4.40
C CYS A 611 -0.48 -21.84 5.06
N ALA A 612 0.27 -21.08 4.27
CA ALA A 612 1.02 -19.90 4.64
C ALA A 612 0.70 -18.72 3.68
N MET A 613 -0.01 -17.74 4.20
CA MET A 613 -0.60 -16.64 3.44
C MET A 613 0.23 -15.36 3.58
N TYR A 614 0.87 -14.94 2.49
CA TYR A 614 1.71 -13.74 2.51
C TYR A 614 0.84 -12.48 2.60
N TYR A 615 1.11 -11.64 3.60
CA TYR A 615 0.56 -10.29 3.73
C TYR A 615 1.61 -9.32 3.18
N GLN A 616 1.45 -8.77 1.98
CA GLN A 616 0.28 -8.79 1.08
C GLN A 616 0.71 -8.62 -0.38
N LEU A 617 -0.21 -8.56 -1.35
CA LEU A 617 0.19 -8.46 -2.76
C LEU A 617 0.82 -7.11 -3.12
N PHE A 618 0.22 -5.99 -2.70
CA PHE A 618 0.64 -4.64 -3.12
C PHE A 618 1.11 -3.79 -1.93
N ASP A 619 2.13 -2.95 -2.15
CA ASP A 619 2.57 -1.87 -1.24
C ASP A 619 1.49 -0.79 -1.21
N SER A 620 0.51 -1.02 -0.33
CA SER A 620 -0.79 -0.34 -0.35
C SER A 620 -1.58 -0.70 0.92
N VAL A 621 -2.53 0.17 1.30
CA VAL A 621 -3.49 -0.12 2.37
C VAL A 621 -4.92 -0.08 1.85
N TRP A 622 -5.82 -0.84 2.48
CA TRP A 622 -7.17 -1.07 1.99
C TRP A 622 -7.98 0.21 1.74
N TYR A 623 -7.75 1.26 2.54
CA TYR A 623 -8.46 2.54 2.49
C TYR A 623 -7.77 3.58 1.58
N ASP A 624 -6.50 3.39 1.23
CA ASP A 624 -5.72 4.33 0.41
C ASP A 624 -4.83 3.56 -0.59
N ARG A 625 -5.51 2.84 -1.49
CA ARG A 625 -4.83 1.95 -2.44
C ARG A 625 -3.83 2.68 -3.34
N LEU A 626 -2.62 2.15 -3.49
CA LEU A 626 -1.50 2.80 -4.20
C LEU A 626 -1.18 4.22 -3.68
N GLY A 627 -1.52 4.52 -2.44
CA GLY A 627 -1.13 5.76 -1.78
C GLY A 627 0.36 5.78 -1.45
N VAL A 628 0.83 6.92 -0.96
CA VAL A 628 2.23 7.13 -0.57
C VAL A 628 2.24 7.50 0.89
N ASN A 629 2.87 6.73 1.77
CA ASN A 629 3.05 7.13 3.15
C ASN A 629 4.30 6.47 3.76
N PRO A 630 5.49 7.11 3.66
CA PRO A 630 6.73 6.51 4.16
C PRO A 630 6.80 6.39 5.68
N LYS A 631 5.85 6.99 6.41
CA LYS A 631 5.78 6.91 7.88
C LYS A 631 4.91 5.77 8.39
N ASP A 632 4.15 5.13 7.50
CA ASP A 632 3.24 4.04 7.84
C ASP A 632 3.78 2.74 7.26
N ARG A 633 4.23 1.85 8.13
CA ARG A 633 4.85 0.59 7.72
C ARG A 633 3.91 -0.28 6.89
N GLU A 634 2.59 -0.14 7.04
CA GLU A 634 1.58 -0.95 6.35
C GLU A 634 1.64 -0.80 4.82
N TYR A 635 2.23 0.30 4.33
CA TYR A 635 2.46 0.55 2.91
C TYR A 635 3.61 -0.25 2.31
N PHE A 636 4.36 -1.05 3.10
CA PHE A 636 5.60 -1.70 2.66
C PHE A 636 5.62 -3.24 2.80
N PHE A 637 4.46 -3.83 3.09
CA PHE A 637 4.26 -5.28 3.21
C PHE A 637 4.06 -5.99 1.86
N GLY A 638 3.84 -5.25 0.78
CA GLY A 638 3.56 -5.78 -0.54
C GLY A 638 4.71 -6.56 -1.18
N LEU A 639 4.36 -7.46 -2.09
CA LEU A 639 5.28 -8.08 -3.05
C LEU A 639 5.47 -7.22 -4.32
N VAL A 640 4.50 -6.33 -4.58
CA VAL A 640 4.45 -5.42 -5.73
C VAL A 640 4.48 -3.98 -5.21
N GLN A 641 5.35 -3.14 -5.78
CA GLN A 641 5.42 -1.71 -5.50
C GLN A 641 4.13 -0.99 -5.92
N ARG A 642 3.90 0.24 -5.45
CA ARG A 642 2.71 1.01 -5.88
C ARG A 642 2.69 1.38 -7.37
N ASP A 643 3.84 1.43 -8.02
CA ASP A 643 3.96 1.65 -9.48
C ASP A 643 3.73 0.35 -10.28
N LEU A 644 3.30 -0.71 -9.58
CA LEU A 644 3.06 -2.06 -10.07
C LEU A 644 4.33 -2.85 -10.42
N SER A 645 5.52 -2.26 -10.28
CA SER A 645 6.76 -3.00 -10.47
C SER A 645 6.96 -4.04 -9.36
N PHE A 646 7.54 -5.19 -9.72
CA PHE A 646 7.79 -6.25 -8.73
C PHE A 646 8.93 -5.92 -7.79
N LYS A 647 8.83 -6.37 -6.55
CA LYS A 647 9.93 -6.34 -5.56
C LYS A 647 10.69 -7.68 -5.63
N PRO A 648 11.97 -7.73 -5.20
CA PRO A 648 12.70 -8.98 -5.06
C PRO A 648 11.92 -10.12 -4.35
N PRO A 649 11.18 -9.88 -3.24
CA PRO A 649 10.38 -10.93 -2.61
C PRO A 649 9.29 -11.56 -3.49
N LEU A 650 8.77 -10.88 -4.54
CA LEU A 650 7.84 -11.52 -5.47
C LEU A 650 8.52 -12.59 -6.32
N LEU A 651 9.72 -12.29 -6.84
CA LEU A 651 10.50 -13.28 -7.58
C LEU A 651 10.87 -14.46 -6.68
N ALA A 652 11.18 -14.19 -5.42
CA ALA A 652 11.45 -15.22 -4.43
C ALA A 652 10.22 -16.08 -4.14
N TYR A 653 9.04 -15.48 -3.95
CA TYR A 653 7.77 -16.20 -3.82
C TYR A 653 7.58 -17.15 -4.99
N CYS A 654 7.72 -16.65 -6.22
CA CYS A 654 7.59 -17.47 -7.43
C CYS A 654 8.66 -18.58 -7.47
N ALA A 655 9.90 -18.28 -7.09
CA ALA A 655 11.00 -19.25 -7.11
C ALA A 655 10.75 -20.43 -6.15
N ILE A 656 10.37 -20.14 -4.90
CA ILE A 656 10.12 -21.19 -3.90
C ILE A 656 8.80 -21.93 -4.17
N ALA A 657 7.78 -21.25 -4.70
CA ALA A 657 6.54 -21.90 -5.14
C ALA A 657 6.82 -22.93 -6.25
N GLU A 658 7.61 -22.55 -7.26
CA GLU A 658 8.02 -23.48 -8.33
C GLU A 658 8.88 -24.63 -7.83
N ALA A 659 9.77 -24.36 -6.87
CA ALA A 659 10.63 -25.38 -6.27
C ALA A 659 9.84 -26.40 -5.44
N LEU A 660 8.80 -25.94 -4.74
CA LEU A 660 7.96 -26.76 -3.87
C LEU A 660 6.66 -27.25 -4.53
N ASP A 661 6.47 -27.05 -5.83
CA ASP A 661 5.29 -27.57 -6.55
C ASP A 661 5.27 -29.10 -6.46
N GLN A 662 4.24 -29.62 -5.79
CA GLN A 662 4.08 -31.05 -5.44
C GLN A 662 5.23 -31.64 -4.60
N ALA A 663 5.97 -30.81 -3.86
CA ALA A 663 7.06 -31.28 -3.02
C ALA A 663 6.56 -31.86 -1.69
N SER A 664 7.23 -32.94 -1.24
CA SER A 664 7.06 -33.54 0.08
C SER A 664 8.34 -33.41 0.87
N PHE A 665 8.24 -32.96 2.12
CA PHE A 665 9.40 -32.88 3.02
C PHE A 665 9.91 -34.28 3.38
N THR A 666 11.22 -34.48 3.33
CA THR A 666 11.86 -35.78 3.59
C THR A 666 12.82 -35.76 4.77
N GLY A 667 13.28 -34.58 5.20
CA GLY A 667 14.11 -34.45 6.39
C GLY A 667 15.08 -33.29 6.34
N TRP A 668 15.80 -33.11 7.46
CA TRP A 668 16.90 -32.17 7.57
C TRP A 668 18.19 -32.81 7.06
N VAL A 669 19.02 -32.01 6.38
CA VAL A 669 20.37 -32.40 5.97
C VAL A 669 21.30 -32.33 7.18
N LYS A 670 22.20 -33.32 7.32
CA LYS A 670 23.19 -33.35 8.39
C LYS A 670 24.52 -32.79 7.89
N PHE A 671 25.07 -31.84 8.63
CA PHE A 671 26.35 -31.20 8.32
C PHE A 671 27.33 -31.33 9.49
N PRO A 672 28.63 -31.53 9.22
CA PRO A 672 29.66 -31.40 10.26
C PRO A 672 29.73 -29.98 10.83
N ASN A 673 29.51 -28.96 9.98
CA ASN A 673 29.48 -27.57 10.39
C ASN A 673 28.11 -27.22 11.02
N ALA A 674 28.11 -26.92 12.31
CA ALA A 674 26.92 -26.56 13.10
C ALA A 674 26.31 -25.18 12.78
N ALA A 675 26.88 -24.42 11.84
CA ALA A 675 26.26 -23.24 11.25
C ALA A 675 25.58 -23.55 9.91
N THR A 676 25.90 -24.68 9.28
CA THR A 676 25.33 -25.07 7.98
C THR A 676 24.05 -25.86 8.18
N ARG A 677 23.04 -25.52 7.38
CA ARG A 677 21.68 -26.05 7.48
C ARG A 677 21.16 -26.45 6.13
N GLY A 678 20.27 -27.42 6.13
CA GLY A 678 19.61 -27.84 4.91
C GLY A 678 18.30 -28.56 5.16
N LEU A 679 17.34 -28.36 4.26
CA LEU A 679 16.09 -29.09 4.17
C LEU A 679 16.08 -29.91 2.89
N LEU A 680 15.58 -31.15 2.95
CA LEU A 680 15.48 -32.05 1.82
C LEU A 680 14.01 -32.31 1.49
N PHE A 681 13.67 -32.21 0.21
CA PHE A 681 12.34 -32.47 -0.33
C PHE A 681 12.41 -33.47 -1.49
N ALA A 682 11.44 -34.36 -1.55
CA ALA A 682 11.15 -35.13 -2.76
C ALA A 682 10.26 -34.27 -3.66
N THR A 683 10.62 -34.17 -4.95
CA THR A 683 9.85 -33.41 -5.94
C THR A 683 9.75 -34.21 -7.25
N PRO A 684 8.79 -33.92 -8.14
CA PRO A 684 8.73 -34.53 -9.47
C PRO A 684 9.99 -34.31 -10.34
N ARG A 685 10.77 -33.26 -10.05
CA ARG A 685 12.03 -32.94 -10.75
C ARG A 685 13.25 -33.67 -10.17
N GLY A 686 13.04 -34.50 -9.15
CA GLY A 686 14.09 -35.13 -8.35
C GLY A 686 14.28 -34.47 -6.98
N PRO A 687 15.24 -34.96 -6.17
CA PRO A 687 15.51 -34.42 -4.85
C PRO A 687 15.91 -32.94 -4.89
N LEU A 688 15.26 -32.13 -4.06
CA LEU A 688 15.56 -30.72 -3.85
C LEU A 688 16.17 -30.55 -2.47
N ALA A 689 17.36 -29.95 -2.39
CA ALA A 689 17.92 -29.45 -1.15
C ALA A 689 17.79 -27.92 -1.09
N ILE A 690 17.41 -27.37 0.05
CA ILE A 690 17.44 -25.93 0.33
C ILE A 690 18.49 -25.71 1.41
N LEU A 691 19.60 -25.06 1.09
CA LEU A 691 20.81 -24.97 1.90
C LEU A 691 21.15 -23.53 2.26
N TRP A 692 21.68 -23.31 3.48
CA TRP A 692 22.17 -22.01 3.94
C TRP A 692 23.17 -22.17 5.09
N ASN A 693 23.86 -21.09 5.46
CA ASN A 693 24.86 -21.04 6.51
C ASN A 693 24.64 -19.81 7.43
N ARG A 694 24.80 -19.99 8.75
CA ARG A 694 24.56 -18.96 9.77
C ARG A 694 25.85 -18.47 10.46
N ALA A 695 26.99 -18.50 9.77
CA ALA A 695 28.27 -18.02 10.32
C ALA A 695 28.21 -16.53 10.73
N ASP A 696 27.43 -15.71 10.03
CA ASP A 696 27.22 -14.30 10.38
C ASP A 696 26.10 -14.10 11.44
N GLY A 697 25.49 -15.18 11.93
CA GLY A 697 24.38 -15.16 12.87
C GLY A 697 23.00 -15.01 12.22
N TYR A 698 22.05 -14.54 13.02
CA TYR A 698 20.61 -14.49 12.67
C TYR A 698 20.04 -13.07 12.63
N VAL A 699 20.78 -12.09 13.16
CA VAL A 699 20.33 -10.69 13.23
C VAL A 699 20.78 -10.00 11.94
N LEU A 700 19.80 -9.55 11.14
CA LEU A 700 20.01 -9.04 9.79
C LEU A 700 20.56 -7.60 9.77
N THR A 701 20.19 -6.81 10.77
CA THR A 701 20.47 -5.38 10.81
C THR A 701 20.86 -4.97 12.23
N LYS A 702 21.74 -3.98 12.36
CA LYS A 702 22.10 -3.43 13.65
C LYS A 702 21.18 -2.25 13.99
N LYS A 703 20.67 -2.19 15.22
CA LYS A 703 19.83 -1.08 15.69
C LYS A 703 20.62 0.23 15.62
N ALA A 704 20.22 1.10 14.70
CA ALA A 704 20.78 2.44 14.49
C ALA A 704 19.65 3.43 14.18
N LYS A 705 19.85 4.71 14.53
CA LYS A 705 18.94 5.80 14.19
C LYS A 705 19.78 7.03 13.79
N PRO A 706 19.78 7.45 12.52
CA PRO A 706 19.14 6.81 11.35
C PRO A 706 19.82 5.48 10.98
N PHE A 707 19.08 4.59 10.31
CA PHE A 707 19.63 3.37 9.70
C PHE A 707 19.66 3.52 8.19
N ALA A 708 20.81 3.31 7.56
CA ALA A 708 20.93 3.35 6.11
C ALA A 708 20.74 1.94 5.54
N THR A 709 19.56 1.67 4.98
CA THR A 709 19.29 0.36 4.35
C THR A 709 20.17 0.20 3.09
N PRO A 710 20.90 -0.91 2.93
CA PRO A 710 21.64 -1.20 1.71
C PRO A 710 20.74 -1.31 0.48
N GLU A 711 21.27 -0.97 -0.69
CA GLU A 711 20.56 -1.18 -1.96
C GLU A 711 20.27 -2.68 -2.20
N PRO A 712 19.19 -3.03 -2.94
CA PRO A 712 18.75 -4.41 -3.12
C PRO A 712 19.78 -5.38 -3.72
N TRP A 713 20.79 -4.86 -4.41
CA TRP A 713 21.85 -5.65 -5.00
C TRP A 713 23.07 -5.84 -4.08
N VAL A 714 23.13 -5.17 -2.93
CA VAL A 714 24.22 -5.32 -1.97
C VAL A 714 24.02 -6.61 -1.18
N ASP A 715 24.97 -7.52 -1.28
CA ASP A 715 25.03 -8.73 -0.45
C ASP A 715 25.50 -8.38 0.97
N THR A 716 24.68 -8.69 1.96
CA THR A 716 24.94 -8.37 3.38
C THR A 716 25.61 -9.51 4.13
N TRP A 717 25.70 -10.71 3.54
CA TRP A 717 26.33 -11.88 4.16
C TRP A 717 27.83 -11.87 3.86
N GLN A 718 28.64 -11.59 4.87
CA GLN A 718 30.08 -11.43 4.73
C GLN A 718 30.80 -12.78 4.65
N THR A 719 30.36 -13.77 5.42
CA THR A 719 31.03 -15.07 5.47
C THR A 719 30.55 -15.98 4.35
N LYS A 720 31.49 -16.39 3.49
CA LYS A 720 31.27 -17.33 2.38
C LYS A 720 31.92 -18.68 2.72
N THR A 721 31.12 -19.72 2.90
CA THR A 721 31.57 -21.05 3.36
C THR A 721 31.59 -22.06 2.22
N PRO A 722 32.77 -22.51 1.75
CA PRO A 722 32.86 -23.62 0.81
C PRO A 722 32.35 -24.91 1.48
N THR A 723 31.33 -25.52 0.87
CA THR A 723 30.66 -26.70 1.41
C THR A 723 30.73 -27.83 0.38
N PRO A 724 31.52 -28.89 0.61
CA PRO A 724 31.50 -30.08 -0.23
C PRO A 724 30.19 -30.85 -0.03
N LEU A 725 29.56 -31.24 -1.13
CA LEU A 725 28.27 -31.91 -1.16
C LEU A 725 28.31 -33.08 -2.14
N PRO A 726 27.72 -34.23 -1.79
CA PRO A 726 27.68 -35.37 -2.68
C PRO A 726 26.73 -35.09 -3.85
N ALA A 727 27.21 -35.30 -5.08
CA ALA A 727 26.45 -35.13 -6.31
C ALA A 727 26.00 -36.49 -6.85
N SER A 728 24.78 -36.56 -7.38
CA SER A 728 24.26 -37.79 -8.01
C SER A 728 24.61 -37.91 -9.50
N GLY A 729 25.07 -36.81 -10.12
CA GLY A 729 25.47 -36.76 -11.52
C GLY A 729 26.66 -35.83 -11.78
N LYS A 730 26.94 -35.56 -13.05
CA LYS A 730 28.07 -34.71 -13.49
C LYS A 730 27.86 -33.22 -13.28
N THR A 731 26.63 -32.79 -12.99
CA THR A 731 26.27 -31.38 -12.84
C THR A 731 25.17 -31.25 -11.80
N VAL A 732 25.23 -30.20 -10.99
CA VAL A 732 24.15 -29.77 -10.12
C VAL A 732 23.56 -28.46 -10.61
N THR A 733 22.26 -28.26 -10.40
CA THR A 733 21.60 -26.99 -10.70
C THR A 733 21.43 -26.22 -9.41
N VAL A 734 22.04 -25.03 -9.35
CA VAL A 734 21.96 -24.11 -8.22
C VAL A 734 21.00 -22.99 -8.59
N ILE A 735 20.06 -22.69 -7.69
CA ILE A 735 19.03 -21.67 -7.88
C ILE A 735 19.07 -20.71 -6.69
N ASN A 736 19.33 -19.43 -6.95
CA ASN A 736 19.36 -18.40 -5.90
C ASN A 736 17.94 -18.01 -5.44
N CYS A 737 17.84 -17.13 -4.44
CA CYS A 737 16.57 -16.77 -3.83
C CYS A 737 15.54 -16.17 -4.80
N ILE A 738 15.95 -15.50 -5.88
CA ILE A 738 15.03 -14.96 -6.90
C ILE A 738 14.77 -15.92 -8.07
N GLY A 739 15.36 -17.12 -8.05
CA GLY A 739 15.13 -18.17 -9.04
C GLY A 739 16.09 -18.18 -10.23
N GLN A 740 17.19 -17.42 -10.19
CA GLN A 740 18.24 -17.49 -11.22
C GLN A 740 19.00 -18.80 -11.11
N ARG A 741 19.18 -19.46 -12.25
CA ARG A 741 19.77 -20.80 -12.32
C ARG A 741 21.22 -20.72 -12.78
N THR A 742 22.07 -21.55 -12.20
CA THR A 742 23.45 -21.77 -12.60
C THR A 742 23.73 -23.27 -12.57
N ALA A 743 24.30 -23.82 -13.64
CA ALA A 743 24.80 -25.19 -13.64
C ALA A 743 26.22 -25.20 -13.06
N VAL A 744 26.49 -26.07 -12.09
CA VAL A 744 27.81 -26.23 -11.48
C VAL A 744 28.29 -27.66 -11.74
N PRO A 745 29.48 -27.85 -12.34
CA PRO A 745 30.01 -29.17 -12.60
C PRO A 745 30.39 -29.89 -11.29
N ALA A 746 30.08 -31.18 -11.23
CA ALA A 746 30.52 -32.08 -10.18
C ALA A 746 31.75 -32.88 -10.67
N LYS A 747 32.70 -33.12 -9.77
CA LYS A 747 33.91 -33.92 -10.01
C LYS A 747 33.96 -35.04 -8.98
N ASP A 748 34.25 -36.26 -9.42
CA ASP A 748 34.42 -37.43 -8.56
C ASP A 748 33.22 -37.67 -7.61
N GLY A 749 31.99 -37.45 -8.11
CA GLY A 749 30.75 -37.62 -7.34
C GLY A 749 30.52 -36.56 -6.27
N SER A 750 31.22 -35.42 -6.33
CA SER A 750 31.12 -34.32 -5.38
C SER A 750 31.06 -32.97 -6.09
N VAL A 751 30.44 -31.99 -5.43
CA VAL A 751 30.44 -30.58 -5.82
C VAL A 751 30.76 -29.73 -4.61
N THR A 752 31.53 -28.66 -4.77
CA THR A 752 31.71 -27.67 -3.71
C THR A 752 30.87 -26.44 -4.03
N LEU A 753 29.92 -26.12 -3.15
CA LEU A 753 29.09 -24.92 -3.25
C LEU A 753 29.51 -23.91 -2.18
N THR A 754 29.56 -22.64 -2.53
CA THR A 754 29.75 -21.56 -1.56
C THR A 754 28.41 -21.21 -0.93
N LEU A 755 28.26 -21.50 0.36
CA LEU A 755 27.05 -21.20 1.14
C LEU A 755 27.28 -20.00 2.06
N ASP A 756 26.24 -19.20 2.22
CA ASP A 756 26.17 -18.05 3.14
C ASP A 756 24.76 -17.97 3.74
N GLY A 757 24.39 -16.84 4.32
CA GLY A 757 23.07 -16.69 4.94
C GLY A 757 21.89 -16.66 3.97
N ALA A 758 22.10 -16.48 2.66
CA ALA A 758 21.05 -16.54 1.66
C ALA A 758 20.69 -18.02 1.36
N PRO A 759 19.40 -18.41 1.44
CA PRO A 759 19.00 -19.76 1.11
C PRO A 759 19.15 -20.02 -0.40
N THR A 760 19.76 -21.16 -0.70
CA THR A 760 20.02 -21.63 -2.07
C THR A 760 19.33 -22.97 -2.30
N MET A 761 18.59 -23.06 -3.40
CA MET A 761 17.89 -24.28 -3.82
C MET A 761 18.78 -25.07 -4.79
N VAL A 762 18.94 -26.38 -4.55
CA VAL A 762 19.87 -27.23 -5.29
C VAL A 762 19.20 -28.52 -5.75
N TYR A 763 19.32 -28.83 -7.04
CA TYR A 763 18.96 -30.12 -7.64
C TYR A 763 20.21 -30.87 -8.09
N GLY A 764 20.17 -32.21 -8.05
CA GLY A 764 21.27 -33.08 -8.50
C GLY A 764 22.25 -33.50 -7.40
N LEU A 765 21.92 -33.29 -6.14
CA LEU A 765 22.65 -33.87 -5.00
C LEU A 765 22.21 -35.32 -4.73
N ASP A 766 23.07 -36.08 -4.06
CA ASP A 766 22.77 -37.43 -3.57
C ASP A 766 22.04 -37.35 -2.21
N PRO A 767 20.71 -37.59 -2.16
CA PRO A 767 19.92 -37.43 -0.94
C PRO A 767 20.30 -38.45 0.16
N GLN A 768 20.78 -39.65 -0.20
CA GLN A 768 21.10 -40.69 0.78
C GLN A 768 22.35 -40.32 1.56
N LYS A 769 23.37 -39.78 0.87
CA LYS A 769 24.60 -39.34 1.53
C LYS A 769 24.42 -38.07 2.35
N LEU A 770 23.43 -37.23 2.01
CA LEU A 770 23.09 -36.02 2.78
C LEU A 770 22.41 -36.32 4.12
N THR A 771 21.74 -37.46 4.25
CA THR A 771 21.06 -37.89 5.49
C THR A 771 21.87 -38.90 6.30
N ASN A 772 22.75 -39.67 5.65
CA ASN A 772 23.58 -40.72 6.23
C ASN A 772 25.04 -40.32 6.56
N ALA A 773 25.43 -39.04 6.46
CA ALA A 773 26.76 -38.57 6.85
C ALA A 773 26.98 -38.57 8.38
N ALA A 774 26.76 -39.72 9.04
CA ALA A 774 27.54 -40.16 10.18
C ALA A 774 28.53 -41.19 9.62
N GLY A 775 29.82 -40.91 9.74
CA GLY A 775 30.84 -41.82 9.26
C GLY A 775 30.62 -43.22 9.83
N GLN A 776 30.59 -44.21 8.92
CA GLN A 776 31.15 -45.52 9.24
C GLN A 776 32.59 -45.28 9.70
N VAL A 777 32.81 -45.30 11.00
CA VAL A 777 34.10 -45.74 11.56
C VAL A 777 33.82 -47.14 12.05
N GLY A 778 34.32 -48.13 11.31
CA GLY A 778 34.31 -49.52 11.78
C GLY A 778 35.18 -49.61 13.03
N PHE A 779 34.61 -50.07 14.13
CA PHE A 779 34.73 -51.44 14.66
C PHE A 779 33.66 -51.64 15.73
#